data_AF-A0A9J6ZYA2-F1
#
_entry.id   AF-A0A9J6ZYA2-F1
#
_cell.length_a   1.000
_cell.length_b   1.000
_cell.length_c   1.000
_cell.angle_alpha   90.00
_cell.angle_beta   90.00
_cell.angle_gamma   90.00
#
_symmetry.space_group_name_H-M   'P 1'
#
loop_
_entity.id
_entity.type
_entity.pdbx_description
1 polymer ?
#
loop_
_entity_poly.entity_id
_entity_poly.type
_entity_poly.pdbx_seq_one_letter_code
_entity_poly.pdbx_strand_id
1 'polypeptide(L)'
;MAPQPELSLGQIQALLDELFEVEFTFRNTTEPADAIKRLVPAEQRFVLDWVGRISSTNIELAYQFCLKAADALRLMDESMIETWVVQAMDSYDRVGLQPALKVIRDIDIFVRQGRERASSALFDEQVGVLLPFVHGLSGRKLKLEQADFAYTDSETIYLPAVMAHLPNPRDNFQLYKATVAHLWAQTRFGTFRVDIAAELERYVAPRHALRCFHALESVRLDACVARELPGLYREMRRLQIELGDTVTGDAWQRLSAPLQAASATVTDSLILLPQALALSPPPSSCFYGELAPGQVAEVMQRRIEREKARFRVALKKIDDELNEGRQERTEAPSPRTFHRLFDEEREPMVPEGFEMELAVDGNRIPLTDELKQTMTSIIQDLGDIPDEYLIPAGPGEYDLSAFEEQGLNPDDVWSGAYHEEGAFLYPEWPFRRKHYKKDWCVVRELQIQPQYDGFATQVLQKYRRLLASLRRTFEAMRDEDRLLKRQAYGDGVDIDAFVEAWADLHIGLEMSDRLFTRMQREERSIAVMFMVDMSGSTEGWINQMEREALVLLAESLQMVGDRYAIYGFTGQGRKRCELFQIKAFDEAYDAEVQARISGITAGDYTRMGAAIRHLTAKLKSVEARTKLLVTLSDGKPEDYPDHYRGEYGVEDTRQALYEARQDGVHAYCITIDEEGQDYLPHMYGAANYALISDVEALPRKVSEIYKKLTS
;
A
#
# COMPACT_ATOMS: atom_id res chain seq x y z
N MET A 1 -20.57 34.67 -10.22
CA MET A 1 -21.80 34.09 -9.62
C MET A 1 -22.68 35.24 -9.14
N ALA A 2 -23.93 35.32 -9.58
CA ALA A 2 -24.88 36.28 -9.00
C ALA A 2 -25.04 35.99 -7.50
N PRO A 3 -25.18 37.00 -6.63
CA PRO A 3 -25.48 36.78 -5.22
C PRO A 3 -26.85 36.10 -5.13
N GLN A 4 -26.85 34.81 -4.85
CA GLN A 4 -28.08 34.04 -4.67
C GLN A 4 -28.84 34.57 -3.43
N PRO A 5 -30.18 34.62 -3.47
CA PRO A 5 -31.00 35.32 -2.48
C PRO A 5 -30.86 34.75 -1.07
N GLU A 6 -31.05 35.63 -0.09
CA GLU A 6 -31.10 35.30 1.33
C GLU A 6 -32.35 34.48 1.65
N LEU A 7 -32.20 33.41 2.42
CA LEU A 7 -33.35 32.58 2.83
C LEU A 7 -34.16 33.31 3.91
N SER A 8 -35.48 33.29 3.76
CA SER A 8 -36.42 33.74 4.80
C SER A 8 -36.53 32.72 5.94
N LEU A 9 -36.93 33.17 7.13
CA LEU A 9 -37.11 32.29 8.29
C LEU A 9 -38.09 31.14 7.98
N GLY A 10 -39.20 31.44 7.30
CA GLY A 10 -40.18 30.41 6.92
C GLY A 10 -39.65 29.39 5.93
N GLN A 11 -38.72 29.78 5.04
CA GLN A 11 -38.06 28.82 4.13
C GLN A 11 -37.07 27.91 4.88
N ILE A 12 -36.31 28.47 5.82
CA ILE A 12 -35.39 27.67 6.66
C ILE A 12 -36.19 26.66 7.49
N GLN A 13 -37.28 27.11 8.11
CA GLN A 13 -38.12 26.23 8.92
C GLN A 13 -38.76 25.11 8.09
N ALA A 14 -39.32 25.42 6.91
CA ALA A 14 -39.89 24.41 6.03
C ALA A 14 -38.86 23.36 5.58
N LEU A 15 -37.62 23.77 5.29
CA LEU A 15 -36.53 22.85 4.97
C LEU A 15 -36.18 21.95 6.16
N LEU A 16 -36.10 22.50 7.37
CA LEU A 16 -35.84 21.71 8.57
C LEU A 16 -36.99 20.75 8.90
N ASP A 17 -38.24 21.16 8.67
CA ASP A 17 -39.43 20.33 8.88
C ASP A 17 -39.42 19.09 7.98
N GLU A 18 -39.04 19.28 6.71
CA GLU A 18 -38.84 18.21 5.74
C GLU A 18 -37.65 17.31 6.15
N LEU A 19 -36.48 17.90 6.41
CA LEU A 19 -35.25 17.15 6.73
C LEU A 19 -35.34 16.33 8.02
N PHE A 20 -36.13 16.79 9.00
CA PHE A 20 -36.33 16.09 10.26
C PHE A 20 -37.61 15.27 10.30
N GLU A 21 -38.38 15.22 9.21
CA GLU A 21 -39.64 14.47 9.13
C GLU A 21 -40.55 14.77 10.33
N VAL A 22 -40.79 16.07 10.60
CA VAL A 22 -41.45 16.54 11.84
C VAL A 22 -42.81 15.91 12.08
N GLU A 23 -43.51 15.54 11.02
CA GLU A 23 -44.78 14.80 11.07
C GLU A 23 -44.66 13.46 11.83
N PHE A 24 -43.48 12.83 11.80
CA PHE A 24 -43.19 11.55 12.45
C PHE A 24 -42.33 11.70 13.70
N THR A 25 -41.41 12.67 13.73
CA THR A 25 -40.45 12.83 14.82
C THR A 25 -40.87 13.83 15.89
N PHE A 26 -41.89 14.65 15.61
CA PHE A 26 -42.42 15.71 16.48
C PHE A 26 -41.36 16.71 16.96
N ARG A 27 -40.30 16.94 16.17
CA ARG A 27 -39.20 17.86 16.52
C ARG A 27 -39.62 19.31 16.39
N ASN A 28 -39.15 20.15 17.30
CA ASN A 28 -39.36 21.59 17.20
C ASN A 28 -38.22 22.22 16.38
N THR A 29 -38.58 22.78 15.22
CA THR A 29 -37.66 23.41 14.27
C THR A 29 -37.59 24.92 14.38
N THR A 30 -38.46 25.55 15.18
CA THR A 30 -38.54 27.01 15.32
C THR A 30 -37.24 27.59 15.88
N GLU A 31 -36.74 27.01 16.99
CA GLU A 31 -35.50 27.46 17.64
C GLU A 31 -34.25 27.30 16.75
N PRO A 32 -33.98 26.14 16.12
CA PRO A 32 -32.85 26.01 15.20
C PRO A 32 -33.01 26.88 13.94
N ALA A 33 -34.23 27.07 13.42
CA ALA A 33 -34.46 27.96 12.27
C ALA A 33 -34.09 29.42 12.60
N ASP A 34 -34.48 29.90 13.79
CA ASP A 34 -34.11 31.24 14.28
C ASP A 34 -32.59 31.39 14.47
N ALA A 35 -31.92 30.35 14.98
CA ALA A 35 -30.46 30.34 15.15
C ALA A 35 -29.74 30.41 13.80
N ILE A 36 -30.15 29.61 12.82
CA ILE A 36 -29.57 29.61 11.47
C ILE A 36 -29.83 30.94 10.77
N LYS A 37 -31.02 31.54 10.92
CA LYS A 37 -31.35 32.82 10.27
C LYS A 37 -30.42 33.97 10.68
N ARG A 38 -29.78 33.89 11.85
CA ARG A 38 -28.81 34.91 12.33
C ARG A 38 -27.41 34.77 11.71
N LEU A 39 -27.13 33.66 11.02
CA LEU A 39 -25.86 33.41 10.34
C LEU A 39 -25.79 34.14 8.99
N VAL A 40 -24.60 34.30 8.42
CA VAL A 40 -24.47 34.88 7.07
C VAL A 40 -24.98 33.90 6.00
N PRO A 41 -25.40 34.35 4.79
CA PRO A 41 -26.01 33.47 3.80
C PRO A 41 -25.15 32.26 3.36
N ALA A 42 -23.82 32.37 3.42
CA ALA A 42 -22.93 31.25 3.13
C ALA A 42 -22.99 30.18 4.24
N GLU A 43 -22.87 30.60 5.50
CA GLU A 43 -22.98 29.74 6.69
C GLU A 43 -24.36 29.07 6.78
N GLN A 44 -25.44 29.79 6.46
CA GLN A 44 -26.79 29.22 6.42
C GLN A 44 -26.86 27.99 5.50
N ARG A 45 -26.28 28.11 4.29
CA ARG A 45 -26.25 27.01 3.31
C ARG A 45 -25.35 25.88 3.75
N PHE A 46 -24.18 26.20 4.29
CA PHE A 46 -23.24 25.22 4.83
C PHE A 46 -23.91 24.36 5.91
N VAL A 47 -24.58 24.99 6.88
CA VAL A 47 -25.29 24.28 7.94
C VAL A 47 -26.45 23.45 7.39
N LEU A 48 -27.29 24.01 6.52
CA LEU A 48 -28.44 23.28 5.96
C LEU A 48 -28.01 22.08 5.11
N ASP A 49 -26.94 22.21 4.32
CA ASP A 49 -26.37 21.10 3.54
C ASP A 49 -25.87 19.99 4.45
N TRP A 50 -25.15 20.32 5.53
CA TRP A 50 -24.72 19.34 6.53
C TRP A 50 -25.87 18.70 7.29
N VAL A 51 -26.89 19.47 7.69
CA VAL A 51 -28.10 18.92 8.33
C VAL A 51 -28.75 17.89 7.41
N GLY A 52 -28.87 18.17 6.11
CA GLY A 52 -29.42 17.21 5.14
C GLY A 52 -28.56 15.96 4.95
N ARG A 53 -27.23 16.10 4.93
CA ARG A 53 -26.31 14.95 4.86
C ARG A 53 -26.42 14.07 6.10
N ILE A 54 -26.44 14.67 7.30
CA ILE A 54 -26.52 13.93 8.56
C ILE A 54 -27.91 13.29 8.71
N SER A 55 -29.00 13.97 8.32
CA SER A 55 -30.36 13.45 8.49
C SER A 55 -30.58 12.20 7.65
N SER A 56 -29.92 12.10 6.48
CA SER A 56 -29.90 10.88 5.67
C SER A 56 -29.27 9.66 6.37
N THR A 57 -28.47 9.89 7.42
CA THR A 57 -27.86 8.85 8.25
C THR A 57 -28.65 8.64 9.54
N ASN A 58 -28.95 9.72 10.27
CA ASN A 58 -29.74 9.69 11.50
C ASN A 58 -30.33 11.08 11.82
N ILE A 59 -31.66 11.15 11.99
CA ILE A 59 -32.38 12.40 12.27
C ILE A 59 -32.01 13.02 13.63
N GLU A 60 -31.85 12.21 14.68
CA GLU A 60 -31.47 12.73 16.01
C GLU A 60 -30.09 13.39 15.98
N LEU A 61 -29.12 12.73 15.33
CA LEU A 61 -27.77 13.27 15.19
C LEU A 61 -27.78 14.61 14.42
N ALA A 62 -28.58 14.68 13.35
CA ALA A 62 -28.74 15.89 12.54
C ALA A 62 -29.38 17.04 13.34
N TYR A 63 -30.40 16.72 14.15
CA TYR A 63 -31.06 17.69 15.01
C TYR A 63 -30.10 18.27 16.05
N GLN A 64 -29.30 17.42 16.70
CA GLN A 64 -28.31 17.87 17.70
C GLN A 64 -27.20 18.71 17.07
N PHE A 65 -26.73 18.34 15.87
CA PHE A 65 -25.80 19.19 15.11
C PHE A 65 -26.41 20.55 14.80
N CYS A 66 -27.66 20.57 14.31
CA CYS A 66 -28.37 21.80 13.95
C CYS A 66 -28.45 22.79 15.13
N LEU A 67 -28.75 22.29 16.34
CA LEU A 67 -28.77 23.10 17.57
C LEU A 67 -27.39 23.67 17.95
N LYS A 68 -26.30 23.01 17.57
CA LYS A 68 -24.91 23.39 17.91
C LYS A 68 -24.18 24.12 16.79
N ALA A 69 -24.73 24.14 15.58
CA ALA A 69 -24.04 24.64 14.39
C ALA A 69 -23.60 26.10 14.52
N ALA A 70 -24.45 26.97 15.09
CA ALA A 70 -24.11 28.38 15.28
C ALA A 70 -22.97 28.61 16.30
N ASP A 71 -22.88 27.78 17.33
CA ASP A 71 -21.77 27.82 18.29
C ASP A 71 -20.50 27.20 17.70
N ALA A 72 -20.63 26.14 16.90
CA ALA A 72 -19.51 25.50 16.21
C ALA A 72 -18.79 26.47 15.25
N LEU A 73 -19.56 27.23 14.46
CA LEU A 73 -19.04 28.26 13.55
C LEU A 73 -18.29 29.41 14.25
N ARG A 74 -18.51 29.62 15.55
CA ARG A 74 -17.76 30.60 16.35
C ARG A 74 -16.43 30.05 16.87
N LEU A 75 -16.33 28.74 17.03
CA LEU A 75 -15.18 28.07 17.67
C LEU A 75 -14.20 27.45 16.67
N MET A 76 -14.70 27.12 15.47
CA MET A 76 -14.03 26.33 14.44
C MET A 76 -14.29 26.92 13.05
N ASP A 77 -13.37 26.67 12.11
CA ASP A 77 -13.59 26.95 10.70
C ASP A 77 -14.43 25.84 10.03
N GLU A 78 -14.84 26.06 8.78
CA GLU A 78 -15.69 25.11 8.03
C GLU A 78 -15.04 23.72 7.89
N SER A 79 -13.72 23.65 7.71
CA SER A 79 -12.98 22.38 7.55
C SER A 79 -12.95 21.56 8.85
N MET A 80 -12.76 22.22 9.98
CA MET A 80 -12.78 21.57 11.29
C MET A 80 -14.19 21.11 11.67
N ILE A 81 -15.23 21.88 11.30
CA ILE A 81 -16.63 21.46 11.47
C ILE A 81 -16.97 20.24 10.61
N GLU A 82 -16.50 20.20 9.35
CA GLU A 82 -16.63 19.03 8.49
C GLU A 82 -16.00 17.79 9.13
N THR A 83 -14.75 17.92 9.61
CA THR A 83 -14.05 16.82 10.30
C THR A 83 -14.80 16.34 11.54
N TRP A 84 -15.33 17.29 12.32
CA TRP A 84 -16.12 17.00 13.53
C TRP A 84 -17.39 16.22 13.23
N VAL A 85 -18.16 16.66 12.24
CA VAL A 85 -19.41 16.02 11.84
C VAL A 85 -19.14 14.63 11.26
N VAL A 86 -18.12 14.49 10.42
CA VAL A 86 -17.71 13.19 9.86
C VAL A 86 -17.31 12.23 10.98
N GLN A 87 -16.54 12.68 11.98
CA GLN A 87 -16.18 11.84 13.14
C GLN A 87 -17.43 11.40 13.93
N ALA A 88 -18.42 12.27 14.10
CA ALA A 88 -19.66 11.91 14.76
C ALA A 88 -20.45 10.85 13.96
N MET A 89 -20.51 10.99 12.63
CA MET A 89 -21.16 10.03 11.74
C MET A 89 -20.42 8.69 11.70
N ASP A 90 -19.09 8.69 11.69
CA ASP A 90 -18.28 7.46 11.75
C ASP A 90 -18.46 6.72 13.10
N SER A 91 -18.55 7.48 14.19
CA SER A 91 -18.87 6.93 15.52
C SER A 91 -20.26 6.30 15.56
N TYR A 92 -21.23 6.90 14.88
CA TYR A 92 -22.58 6.35 14.74
C TYR A 92 -22.57 5.01 13.99
N ASP A 93 -21.88 4.96 12.85
CA ASP A 93 -21.79 3.79 12.00
C ASP A 93 -21.13 2.59 12.71
N ARG A 94 -20.10 2.86 13.53
CA ARG A 94 -19.30 1.84 14.21
C ARG A 94 -19.89 1.42 15.56
N VAL A 95 -20.29 2.37 16.39
CA VAL A 95 -20.59 2.15 17.83
C VAL A 95 -22.04 2.49 18.18
N GLY A 96 -22.74 3.25 17.34
CA GLY A 96 -24.15 3.61 17.50
C GLY A 96 -24.39 5.03 18.02
N LEU A 97 -25.66 5.34 18.31
CA LEU A 97 -26.14 6.72 18.51
C LEU A 97 -25.58 7.42 19.74
N GLN A 98 -25.50 6.76 20.91
CA GLN A 98 -25.07 7.43 22.14
C GLN A 98 -23.62 7.95 22.07
N PRO A 99 -22.63 7.16 21.61
CA PRO A 99 -21.27 7.66 21.37
C PRO A 99 -21.21 8.81 20.35
N ALA A 100 -21.98 8.72 19.25
CA ALA A 100 -22.03 9.78 18.23
C ALA A 100 -22.59 11.09 18.80
N LEU A 101 -23.66 11.01 19.59
CA LEU A 101 -24.23 12.18 20.25
C LEU A 101 -23.27 12.80 21.26
N LYS A 102 -22.43 12.00 21.92
CA LYS A 102 -21.39 12.53 22.80
C LYS A 102 -20.38 13.39 22.03
N VAL A 103 -19.98 12.98 20.84
CA VAL A 103 -19.08 13.77 19.96
C VAL A 103 -19.70 15.14 19.62
N ILE A 104 -21.00 15.19 19.32
CA ILE A 104 -21.71 16.44 19.00
C ILE A 104 -21.93 17.31 20.25
N ARG A 105 -22.14 16.72 21.43
CA ARG A 105 -22.33 17.48 22.68
C ARG A 105 -21.03 18.06 23.21
N ASP A 106 -19.95 17.30 23.15
CA ASP A 106 -18.65 17.63 23.77
C ASP A 106 -17.74 18.40 22.79
N ILE A 107 -18.27 19.47 22.18
CA ILE A 107 -17.55 20.26 21.17
C ILE A 107 -16.23 20.83 21.68
N ASP A 108 -16.14 21.20 22.96
CA ASP A 108 -14.92 21.74 23.58
C ASP A 108 -13.77 20.73 23.60
N ILE A 109 -14.10 19.44 23.76
CA ILE A 109 -13.13 18.35 23.70
C ILE A 109 -12.61 18.21 22.27
N PHE A 110 -13.52 18.24 21.29
CA PHE A 110 -13.14 18.18 19.88
C PHE A 110 -12.32 19.39 19.45
N VAL A 111 -12.65 20.62 19.89
CA VAL A 111 -11.87 21.83 19.58
C VAL A 111 -10.47 21.74 20.17
N ARG A 112 -10.34 21.26 21.42
CA ARG A 112 -9.04 21.06 22.07
C ARG A 112 -8.21 20.01 21.34
N GLN A 113 -8.80 18.84 21.10
CA GLN A 113 -8.18 17.75 20.35
C GLN A 113 -7.90 18.13 18.89
N GLY A 114 -8.72 18.97 18.26
CA GLY A 114 -8.58 19.45 16.90
C GLY A 114 -7.46 20.47 16.77
N ARG A 115 -7.27 21.33 17.77
CA ARG A 115 -6.11 22.25 17.87
C ARG A 115 -4.82 21.51 18.23
N GLU A 116 -4.90 20.50 19.10
CA GLU A 116 -3.80 19.56 19.38
C GLU A 116 -3.47 18.74 18.12
N ARG A 117 -4.47 18.25 17.38
CA ARG A 117 -4.29 17.51 16.12
C ARG A 117 -3.71 18.37 15.01
N ALA A 118 -4.20 19.61 14.85
CA ALA A 118 -3.70 20.57 13.87
C ALA A 118 -2.25 21.00 14.16
N SER A 119 -1.82 20.91 15.41
CA SER A 119 -0.42 21.10 15.80
C SER A 119 0.39 19.81 15.80
N SER A 120 -0.23 18.63 15.92
CA SER A 120 0.43 17.33 15.98
C SER A 120 0.72 16.71 14.61
N ALA A 121 1.62 15.73 14.58
CA ALA A 121 1.79 14.81 13.46
C ALA A 121 1.26 13.41 13.86
N LEU A 122 0.37 12.83 13.04
CA LEU A 122 -0.19 11.50 13.26
C LEU A 122 0.64 10.43 12.55
N PHE A 123 0.94 9.32 13.22
CA PHE A 123 1.75 8.23 12.64
C PHE A 123 1.20 7.74 11.30
N ASP A 124 -0.11 7.44 11.23
CA ASP A 124 -0.76 6.89 10.03
C ASP A 124 -0.67 7.80 8.80
N GLU A 125 -0.63 9.11 9.01
CA GLU A 125 -0.48 10.09 7.92
C GLU A 125 0.98 10.21 7.47
N GLN A 126 1.93 9.99 8.37
CA GLN A 126 3.35 10.21 8.12
C GLN A 126 4.11 8.94 7.74
N VAL A 127 3.57 7.75 8.04
CA VAL A 127 4.22 6.45 7.78
C VAL A 127 4.59 6.26 6.31
N GLY A 128 3.75 6.75 5.39
CA GLY A 128 4.02 6.71 3.95
C GLY A 128 5.27 7.49 3.51
N VAL A 129 5.75 8.44 4.33
CA VAL A 129 7.00 9.18 4.11
C VAL A 129 8.13 8.65 4.99
N LEU A 130 7.82 8.27 6.24
CA LEU A 130 8.81 7.77 7.20
C LEU A 130 9.38 6.40 6.79
N LEU A 131 8.56 5.52 6.19
CA LEU A 131 8.99 4.20 5.77
C LEU A 131 10.00 4.26 4.60
N PRO A 132 9.73 5.00 3.50
CA PRO A 132 10.75 5.25 2.48
C PRO A 132 11.98 5.96 3.04
N PHE A 133 11.81 6.88 4.01
CA PHE A 133 12.93 7.56 4.65
C PHE A 133 13.86 6.58 5.38
N VAL A 134 13.33 5.68 6.21
CA VAL A 134 14.16 4.69 6.93
C VAL A 134 14.77 3.66 5.97
N HIS A 135 14.08 3.28 4.90
CA HIS A 135 14.63 2.39 3.86
C HIS A 135 15.68 3.07 2.99
N GLY A 136 15.68 4.41 2.93
CA GLY A 136 16.72 5.19 2.30
C GLY A 136 17.97 5.38 3.17
N LEU A 137 17.92 5.04 4.46
CA LEU A 137 19.09 5.00 5.33
C LEU A 137 19.86 3.69 5.12
N SER A 138 21.19 3.74 5.18
CA SER A 138 22.03 2.55 4.95
C SER A 138 21.80 1.49 6.04
N GLY A 139 21.70 0.22 5.63
CA GLY A 139 21.53 -0.91 6.54
C GLY A 139 20.42 -1.86 6.15
N ARG A 140 19.97 -2.69 7.09
CA ARG A 140 18.78 -3.53 6.92
C ARG A 140 17.52 -2.68 6.75
N LYS A 141 16.54 -3.21 6.01
CA LYS A 141 15.21 -2.60 5.89
C LYS A 141 14.44 -2.80 7.20
N LEU A 142 14.24 -1.74 7.94
CA LEU A 142 13.47 -1.75 9.19
C LEU A 142 11.97 -1.58 8.91
N LYS A 143 11.13 -2.22 9.73
CA LYS A 143 9.67 -1.97 9.76
C LYS A 143 9.35 -0.76 10.64
N LEU A 144 8.20 -0.14 10.41
CA LEU A 144 7.65 0.89 11.28
C LEU A 144 6.30 0.41 11.82
N GLU A 145 6.14 0.45 13.14
CA GLU A 145 4.89 0.10 13.81
C GLU A 145 4.54 1.13 14.89
N GLN A 146 3.28 1.12 15.31
CA GLN A 146 2.76 2.01 16.32
C GLN A 146 2.93 1.39 17.72
N ALA A 147 3.34 2.21 18.70
CA ALA A 147 3.34 1.84 20.12
C ALA A 147 3.03 3.07 20.99
N ASP A 148 3.01 2.89 22.31
CA ASP A 148 2.81 3.99 23.26
C ASP A 148 4.04 4.91 23.36
N PHE A 149 5.24 4.35 23.17
CA PHE A 149 6.53 5.04 23.28
C PHE A 149 7.41 4.69 22.10
N ALA A 150 8.37 5.58 21.78
CA ALA A 150 9.31 5.33 20.71
C ALA A 150 10.44 4.39 21.17
N TYR A 151 10.65 3.26 20.50
CA TYR A 151 11.77 2.34 20.77
C TYR A 151 12.05 1.47 19.54
N THR A 152 13.10 0.65 19.59
CA THR A 152 13.34 -0.37 18.56
C THR A 152 13.67 -1.71 19.20
N ASP A 153 13.22 -2.79 18.56
CA ASP A 153 13.63 -4.15 18.85
C ASP A 153 14.75 -4.64 17.89
N SER A 154 15.34 -3.72 17.10
CA SER A 154 16.33 -3.89 16.03
C SER A 154 15.85 -4.47 14.69
N GLU A 155 14.56 -4.79 14.55
CA GLU A 155 13.91 -5.22 13.30
C GLU A 155 12.79 -4.25 12.90
N THR A 156 12.10 -3.72 13.90
CA THR A 156 11.02 -2.76 13.86
C THR A 156 11.38 -1.54 14.70
N ILE A 157 11.06 -0.36 14.18
CA ILE A 157 11.03 0.89 14.94
C ILE A 157 9.58 1.16 15.31
N TYR A 158 9.33 1.24 16.61
CA TYR A 158 8.03 1.55 17.18
C TYR A 158 7.97 3.06 17.44
N LEU A 159 6.88 3.70 16.99
CA LEU A 159 6.66 5.15 17.14
C LEU A 159 5.32 5.42 17.84
N PRO A 160 5.19 6.54 18.57
CA PRO A 160 3.93 6.94 19.16
C PRO A 160 2.87 7.21 18.09
N ALA A 161 1.61 6.98 18.43
CA ALA A 161 0.43 7.32 17.61
C ALA A 161 0.42 8.79 17.13
N VAL A 162 0.85 9.68 18.03
CA VAL A 162 0.73 11.13 17.90
C VAL A 162 2.01 11.77 18.42
N MET A 163 2.61 12.65 17.61
CA MET A 163 3.74 13.49 17.98
C MET A 163 3.26 14.93 18.14
N ALA A 164 3.28 15.45 19.37
CA ALA A 164 2.68 16.75 19.70
C ALA A 164 3.52 17.55 20.72
N HIS A 165 4.85 17.52 20.59
CA HIS A 165 5.74 18.22 21.51
C HIS A 165 6.00 19.68 21.10
N LEU A 166 5.77 20.02 19.84
CA LEU A 166 5.97 21.35 19.27
C LEU A 166 4.65 21.97 18.79
N PRO A 167 4.54 23.31 18.68
CA PRO A 167 3.30 23.98 18.30
C PRO A 167 2.93 23.85 16.81
N ASN A 168 3.82 23.29 15.97
CA ASN A 168 3.68 23.22 14.52
C ASN A 168 3.73 21.75 14.04
N PRO A 169 2.78 21.30 13.20
CA PRO A 169 2.74 19.92 12.72
C PRO A 169 3.97 19.56 11.89
N ARG A 170 4.56 20.53 11.18
CA ARG A 170 5.79 20.31 10.41
C ARG A 170 6.98 19.98 11.31
N ASP A 171 7.10 20.66 12.44
CA ASP A 171 8.20 20.42 13.38
C ASP A 171 7.98 19.12 14.16
N ASN A 172 6.73 18.77 14.47
CA ASN A 172 6.39 17.45 15.00
C ASN A 172 6.66 16.32 13.99
N PHE A 173 6.49 16.55 12.69
CA PHE A 173 6.95 15.60 11.67
C PHE A 173 8.48 15.48 11.64
N GLN A 174 9.21 16.58 11.81
CA GLN A 174 10.68 16.51 11.94
C GLN A 174 11.11 15.75 13.21
N LEU A 175 10.34 15.82 14.30
CA LEU A 175 10.57 14.99 15.47
C LEU A 175 10.44 13.50 15.14
N TYR A 176 9.44 13.05 14.37
CA TYR A 176 9.40 11.66 13.92
C TYR A 176 10.65 11.27 13.13
N LYS A 177 11.11 12.13 12.20
CA LYS A 177 12.34 11.84 11.43
C LYS A 177 13.57 11.76 12.33
N ALA A 178 13.69 12.64 13.31
CA ALA A 178 14.76 12.61 14.31
C ALA A 178 14.71 11.33 15.15
N THR A 179 13.51 10.91 15.58
CA THR A 179 13.28 9.67 16.32
C THR A 179 13.67 8.44 15.52
N VAL A 180 13.17 8.32 14.30
CA VAL A 180 13.50 7.22 13.39
C VAL A 180 15.01 7.14 13.14
N ALA A 181 15.65 8.29 12.91
CA ALA A 181 17.09 8.33 12.67
C ALA A 181 17.90 7.93 13.91
N HIS A 182 17.52 8.37 15.11
CA HIS A 182 18.23 8.00 16.32
C HIS A 182 18.06 6.51 16.67
N LEU A 183 16.85 5.96 16.51
CA LEU A 183 16.59 4.54 16.72
C LEU A 183 17.26 3.65 15.66
N TRP A 184 17.27 4.09 14.40
CA TRP A 184 18.10 3.46 13.34
C TRP A 184 19.58 3.48 13.72
N ALA A 185 20.09 4.61 14.22
CA ALA A 185 21.49 4.75 14.60
C ALA A 185 21.91 3.74 15.69
N GLN A 186 21.03 3.42 16.65
CA GLN A 186 21.31 2.39 17.67
C GLN A 186 21.66 1.02 17.03
N THR A 187 20.92 0.64 15.99
CA THR A 187 21.18 -0.61 15.25
C THR A 187 22.41 -0.49 14.34
N ARG A 188 22.52 0.61 13.59
CA ARG A 188 23.56 0.82 12.57
C ARG A 188 24.97 0.96 13.16
N PHE A 189 25.09 1.61 14.31
CA PHE A 189 26.37 1.88 14.96
C PHE A 189 26.68 0.93 16.12
N GLY A 190 25.99 -0.21 16.17
CA GLY A 190 26.37 -1.35 16.99
C GLY A 190 26.14 -1.18 18.50
N THR A 191 25.15 -0.38 18.91
CA THR A 191 24.77 -0.26 20.33
C THR A 191 24.45 -1.63 20.94
N PHE A 192 23.75 -2.49 20.20
CA PHE A 192 23.30 -3.80 20.67
C PHE A 192 24.29 -4.95 20.42
N ARG A 193 25.53 -4.68 20.00
CA ARG A 193 26.57 -5.71 19.82
C ARG A 193 27.12 -6.24 21.15
N VAL A 194 26.73 -5.62 22.25
CA VAL A 194 27.04 -6.05 23.61
C VAL A 194 25.73 -6.38 24.31
N ASP A 195 25.74 -7.40 25.16
CA ASP A 195 24.61 -7.72 26.02
C ASP A 195 24.45 -6.65 27.13
N ILE A 196 23.79 -5.55 26.75
CA ILE A 196 23.55 -4.42 27.65
C ILE A 196 22.76 -4.87 28.88
N ALA A 197 21.80 -5.80 28.74
CA ALA A 197 21.02 -6.28 29.87
C ALA A 197 21.93 -6.94 30.92
N ALA A 198 22.77 -7.88 30.50
CA ALA A 198 23.71 -8.57 31.38
C ALA A 198 24.77 -7.62 31.99
N GLU A 199 25.23 -6.62 31.25
CA GLU A 199 26.18 -5.62 31.77
C GLU A 199 25.55 -4.73 32.84
N LEU A 200 24.29 -4.32 32.66
CA LEU A 200 23.58 -3.43 33.59
C LEU A 200 23.11 -4.13 34.87
N GLU A 201 22.86 -5.44 34.83
CA GLU A 201 22.52 -6.26 36.00
C GLU A 201 23.62 -6.27 37.07
N ARG A 202 24.87 -5.98 36.69
CA ARG A 202 26.01 -5.91 37.62
C ARG A 202 25.95 -4.71 38.57
N TYR A 203 25.08 -3.73 38.30
CA TYR A 203 24.96 -2.51 39.10
C TYR A 203 23.80 -2.61 40.10
N VAL A 204 23.98 -1.99 41.27
CA VAL A 204 22.97 -1.96 42.36
C VAL A 204 21.62 -1.37 41.92
N ALA A 205 21.65 -0.43 40.95
CA ALA A 205 20.45 0.20 40.42
C ALA A 205 20.42 0.10 38.87
N PRO A 206 20.00 -1.03 38.29
CA PRO A 206 20.06 -1.27 36.84
C PRO A 206 19.28 -0.23 36.02
N ARG A 207 18.14 0.25 36.51
CA ARG A 207 17.35 1.30 35.84
C ARG A 207 18.07 2.64 35.77
N HIS A 208 18.84 2.99 36.81
CA HIS A 208 19.62 4.22 36.79
C HIS A 208 20.84 4.07 35.88
N ALA A 209 21.50 2.91 35.92
CA ALA A 209 22.59 2.56 35.01
C ALA A 209 22.15 2.59 33.54
N LEU A 210 20.96 2.07 33.22
CA LEU A 210 20.37 2.15 31.88
C LEU A 210 20.20 3.60 31.41
N ARG A 211 19.69 4.49 32.28
CA ARG A 211 19.52 5.92 31.96
C ARG A 211 20.86 6.61 31.70
N CYS A 212 21.87 6.36 32.52
CA CYS A 212 23.20 6.93 32.32
C CYS A 212 23.89 6.36 31.07
N PHE A 213 23.76 5.06 30.82
CA PHE A 213 24.25 4.42 29.62
C PHE A 213 23.57 4.99 28.37
N HIS A 214 22.25 5.10 28.36
CA HIS A 214 21.51 5.69 27.25
C HIS A 214 21.95 7.13 26.99
N ALA A 215 22.16 7.94 28.02
CA ALA A 215 22.63 9.31 27.86
C ALA A 215 24.06 9.41 27.29
N LEU A 216 24.97 8.50 27.65
CA LEU A 216 26.29 8.41 27.02
C LEU A 216 26.17 7.97 25.56
N GLU A 217 25.30 6.99 25.30
CA GLU A 217 25.10 6.43 23.99
C GLU A 217 24.47 7.44 23.02
N SER A 218 23.52 8.27 23.47
CA SER A 218 23.00 9.38 22.67
C SER A 218 24.11 10.34 22.22
N VAL A 219 25.13 10.62 23.05
CA VAL A 219 26.28 11.46 22.64
C VAL A 219 27.09 10.79 21.54
N ARG A 220 27.33 9.48 21.66
CA ARG A 220 28.06 8.70 20.65
C ARG A 220 27.28 8.64 19.33
N LEU A 221 25.98 8.35 19.41
CA LEU A 221 25.09 8.23 18.25
C LEU A 221 24.90 9.59 17.55
N ASP A 222 24.70 10.68 18.29
CA ASP A 222 24.65 12.03 17.73
C ASP A 222 25.95 12.36 16.97
N ALA A 223 27.11 11.99 17.51
CA ALA A 223 28.39 12.18 16.81
C ALA A 223 28.52 11.32 15.54
N CYS A 224 27.97 10.11 15.53
CA CYS A 224 27.90 9.27 14.33
C CYS A 224 26.96 9.87 13.28
N VAL A 225 25.75 10.28 13.67
CA VAL A 225 24.78 10.93 12.77
C VAL A 225 25.31 12.26 12.25
N ALA A 226 26.05 13.03 13.04
CA ALA A 226 26.70 14.26 12.61
C ALA A 226 27.71 14.07 11.48
N ARG A 227 28.39 12.92 11.45
CA ARG A 227 29.36 12.56 10.42
C ARG A 227 28.70 11.98 9.18
N GLU A 228 27.80 11.01 9.34
CA GLU A 228 27.15 10.35 8.18
C GLU A 228 26.04 11.22 7.55
N LEU A 229 25.27 11.96 8.36
CA LEU A 229 24.09 12.70 7.93
C LEU A 229 24.11 14.14 8.48
N PRO A 230 25.07 14.99 8.06
CA PRO A 230 25.29 16.32 8.66
C PRO A 230 24.08 17.26 8.52
N GLY A 231 23.29 17.12 7.44
CA GLY A 231 22.06 17.88 7.25
C GLY A 231 20.98 17.51 8.27
N LEU A 232 20.80 16.22 8.53
CA LEU A 232 19.85 15.71 9.51
C LEU A 232 20.27 16.07 10.94
N TYR A 233 21.56 15.97 11.25
CA TYR A 233 22.07 16.35 12.55
C TYR A 233 21.85 17.84 12.88
N ARG A 234 22.02 18.75 11.90
CA ARG A 234 21.68 20.17 12.09
C ARG A 234 20.21 20.36 12.46
N GLU A 235 19.33 19.59 11.84
CA GLU A 235 17.89 19.60 12.13
C GLU A 235 17.62 19.08 13.55
N MET A 236 18.20 17.95 13.94
CA MET A 236 18.12 17.40 15.29
C MET A 236 18.57 18.42 16.34
N ARG A 237 19.67 19.14 16.09
CA ARG A 237 20.17 20.22 16.97
C ARG A 237 19.20 21.40 17.06
N ARG A 238 18.53 21.77 15.97
CA ARG A 238 17.48 22.81 16.01
C ARG A 238 16.34 22.36 16.93
N LEU A 239 15.86 21.14 16.75
CA LEU A 239 14.76 20.57 17.53
C LEU A 239 15.11 20.48 19.03
N GLN A 240 16.33 20.07 19.39
CA GLN A 240 16.79 20.06 20.79
C GLN A 240 16.71 21.46 21.43
N ILE A 241 17.09 22.50 20.69
CA ILE A 241 17.04 23.88 21.18
C ILE A 241 15.58 24.33 21.38
N GLU A 242 14.70 24.01 20.44
CA GLU A 242 13.26 24.34 20.52
C GLU A 242 12.54 23.62 21.66
N LEU A 243 12.92 22.36 21.93
CA LEU A 243 12.41 21.58 23.06
C LEU A 243 12.96 22.05 24.42
N GLY A 244 14.03 22.84 24.43
CA GLY A 244 14.70 23.28 25.66
C GLY A 244 15.63 22.23 26.28
N ASP A 245 16.03 21.21 25.50
CA ASP A 245 16.84 20.05 25.94
C ASP A 245 18.35 20.36 26.06
N THR A 246 18.72 21.63 26.25
CA THR A 246 20.15 22.03 26.27
C THR A 246 20.90 21.42 27.46
N VAL A 247 22.04 20.77 27.17
CA VAL A 247 22.90 20.11 28.15
C VAL A 247 23.36 21.09 29.24
N THR A 248 23.06 20.72 30.48
CA THR A 248 23.43 21.44 31.71
C THR A 248 24.50 20.64 32.48
N GLY A 249 25.77 21.08 32.39
CA GLY A 249 26.85 20.66 33.30
C GLY A 249 28.21 20.40 32.64
N ASP A 250 29.21 21.24 32.96
CA ASP A 250 30.61 21.10 32.49
C ASP A 250 31.22 19.71 32.74
N ALA A 251 30.83 19.04 33.83
CA ALA A 251 31.36 17.72 34.20
C ALA A 251 30.92 16.62 33.23
N TRP A 252 29.65 16.62 32.80
CA TRP A 252 29.12 15.63 31.86
C TRP A 252 29.75 15.79 30.47
N GLN A 253 29.91 17.04 30.02
CA GLN A 253 30.55 17.34 28.73
C GLN A 253 31.99 16.84 28.68
N ARG A 254 32.77 17.05 29.76
CA ARG A 254 34.14 16.51 29.84
C ARG A 254 34.18 14.99 29.86
N LEU A 255 33.26 14.35 30.58
CA LEU A 255 33.20 12.88 30.67
C LEU A 255 32.88 12.25 29.31
N SER A 256 31.91 12.81 28.58
CA SER A 256 31.39 12.25 27.31
C SER A 256 32.15 12.68 26.07
N ALA A 257 33.07 13.65 26.16
CA ALA A 257 33.88 14.13 25.03
C ALA A 257 34.59 13.02 24.23
N PRO A 258 35.17 11.96 24.85
CA PRO A 258 35.80 10.87 24.10
C PRO A 258 34.85 10.13 23.16
N LEU A 259 33.55 10.07 23.47
CA LEU A 259 32.54 9.38 22.66
C LEU A 259 32.25 10.06 21.33
N GLN A 260 32.72 11.29 21.14
CA GLN A 260 32.59 12.02 19.87
C GLN A 260 33.64 11.58 18.84
N ALA A 261 34.68 10.83 19.24
CA ALA A 261 35.71 10.34 18.33
C ALA A 261 35.13 9.40 17.25
N ALA A 262 35.73 9.39 16.06
CA ALA A 262 35.28 8.53 14.96
C ALA A 262 35.45 7.02 15.25
N SER A 263 36.40 6.67 16.11
CA SER A 263 36.67 5.29 16.55
C SER A 263 35.86 4.85 17.77
N ALA A 264 34.99 5.71 18.31
CA ALA A 264 34.24 5.40 19.53
C ALA A 264 33.17 4.32 19.30
N THR A 265 33.16 3.32 20.16
CA THR A 265 32.27 2.16 20.14
C THR A 265 31.36 2.13 21.37
N VAL A 266 30.39 1.23 21.39
CA VAL A 266 29.56 1.01 22.60
C VAL A 266 30.38 0.58 23.82
N THR A 267 31.53 -0.06 23.59
CA THR A 267 32.46 -0.43 24.67
C THR A 267 33.01 0.80 25.39
N ASP A 268 33.28 1.90 24.66
CA ASP A 268 33.70 3.17 25.26
C ASP A 268 32.59 3.77 26.13
N SER A 269 31.33 3.69 25.67
CA SER A 269 30.15 4.09 26.47
C SER A 269 30.08 3.30 27.79
N LEU A 270 30.32 1.98 27.75
CA LEU A 270 30.34 1.12 28.94
C LEU A 270 31.52 1.42 29.88
N ILE A 271 32.70 1.73 29.35
CA ILE A 271 33.89 2.10 30.15
C ILE A 271 33.64 3.38 30.94
N LEU A 272 32.88 4.33 30.39
CA LEU A 272 32.55 5.60 31.04
C LEU A 272 31.36 5.50 32.01
N LEU A 273 30.54 4.44 31.91
CA LEU A 273 29.33 4.26 32.72
C LEU A 273 29.56 4.36 34.24
N PRO A 274 30.60 3.74 34.85
CA PRO A 274 30.85 3.87 36.29
C PRO A 274 31.06 5.32 36.75
N GLN A 275 31.71 6.15 35.92
CA GLN A 275 31.92 7.57 36.22
C GLN A 275 30.63 8.37 35.99
N ALA A 276 29.84 8.01 34.98
CA ALA A 276 28.55 8.65 34.69
C ALA A 276 27.51 8.40 35.79
N LEU A 277 27.55 7.24 36.46
CA LEU A 277 26.69 6.92 37.61
C LEU A 277 26.89 7.85 38.82
N ALA A 278 28.05 8.49 38.93
CA ALA A 278 28.32 9.48 39.97
C ALA A 278 27.80 10.88 39.63
N LEU A 279 27.30 11.07 38.40
CA LEU A 279 26.75 12.32 37.89
C LEU A 279 25.23 12.20 37.67
N SER A 280 24.56 13.34 37.62
CA SER A 280 23.18 13.38 37.13
C SER A 280 23.19 13.37 35.59
N PRO A 281 22.57 12.38 34.92
CA PRO A 281 22.47 12.39 33.46
C PRO A 281 21.60 13.58 33.01
N PRO A 282 21.91 14.19 31.86
CA PRO A 282 21.10 15.28 31.30
C PRO A 282 19.67 14.81 30.99
N PRO A 283 18.70 15.74 30.89
CA PRO A 283 17.38 15.40 30.36
C PRO A 283 17.52 14.80 28.96
N SER A 284 16.78 13.72 28.71
CA SER A 284 16.75 13.04 27.42
C SER A 284 15.78 13.77 26.51
N SER A 285 16.21 14.08 25.28
CA SER A 285 15.29 14.57 24.25
C SER A 285 14.21 13.53 23.97
N CYS A 286 12.99 14.01 23.71
CA CYS A 286 11.85 13.13 23.44
C CYS A 286 12.06 12.24 22.21
N PHE A 287 12.87 12.69 21.24
CA PHE A 287 13.16 11.94 20.02
C PHE A 287 14.31 10.93 20.18
N TYR A 288 14.97 10.80 21.33
CA TYR A 288 15.93 9.70 21.52
C TYR A 288 15.25 8.33 21.68
N GLY A 289 13.97 8.32 22.04
CA GLY A 289 13.20 7.13 22.35
C GLY A 289 13.64 6.46 23.66
N GLU A 290 13.16 5.25 23.88
CA GLU A 290 13.55 4.38 24.98
C GLU A 290 14.46 3.26 24.47
N LEU A 291 15.45 2.89 25.30
CA LEU A 291 16.34 1.78 25.02
C LEU A 291 15.74 0.53 25.68
N ALA A 292 15.46 -0.50 24.88
CA ALA A 292 14.79 -1.73 25.30
C ALA A 292 15.70 -2.97 25.15
N PRO A 293 16.79 -3.12 25.94
CA PRO A 293 17.79 -4.17 25.74
C PRO A 293 17.23 -5.59 25.68
N GLY A 294 16.25 -5.89 26.53
CA GLY A 294 15.68 -7.24 26.64
C GLY A 294 14.92 -7.66 25.38
N GLN A 295 14.10 -6.76 24.81
CA GLN A 295 13.35 -7.04 23.58
C GLN A 295 14.30 -7.17 22.39
N VAL A 296 15.30 -6.29 22.30
CA VAL A 296 16.32 -6.36 21.26
C VAL A 296 17.09 -7.67 21.32
N ALA A 297 17.51 -8.11 22.51
CA ALA A 297 18.23 -9.36 22.68
C ALA A 297 17.41 -10.58 22.22
N GLU A 298 16.13 -10.63 22.55
CA GLU A 298 15.23 -11.73 22.13
C GLU A 298 15.05 -11.78 20.61
N VAL A 299 14.77 -10.64 19.98
CA VAL A 299 14.56 -10.54 18.53
C VAL A 299 15.86 -10.78 17.77
N MET A 300 16.97 -10.20 18.23
CA MET A 300 18.29 -10.37 17.63
C MET A 300 18.76 -11.83 17.69
N GLN A 301 18.52 -12.54 18.80
CA GLN A 301 18.89 -13.97 18.90
C GLN A 301 18.16 -14.81 17.84
N ARG A 302 16.84 -14.63 17.69
CA ARG A 302 16.05 -15.33 16.66
C ARG A 302 16.52 -14.98 15.25
N ARG A 303 16.81 -13.70 15.01
CA ARG A 303 17.31 -13.22 13.71
C ARG A 303 18.67 -13.81 13.37
N ILE A 304 19.62 -13.84 14.31
CA ILE A 304 20.96 -14.40 14.11
C ILE A 304 20.86 -15.86 13.65
N GLU A 305 19.99 -16.66 14.26
CA GLU A 305 19.77 -18.07 13.88
C GLU A 305 19.13 -18.19 12.48
N ARG A 306 18.09 -17.40 12.21
CA ARG A 306 17.40 -17.34 10.91
C ARG A 306 18.33 -16.92 9.78
N GLU A 307 19.12 -15.88 9.99
CA GLU A 307 20.04 -15.34 8.99
C GLU A 307 21.25 -16.24 8.79
N LYS A 308 21.75 -16.89 9.84
CA LYS A 308 22.76 -17.96 9.72
C LYS A 308 22.27 -19.06 8.78
N ALA A 309 21.04 -19.55 8.99
CA ALA A 309 20.45 -20.59 8.15
C ALA A 309 20.29 -20.12 6.70
N ARG A 310 19.67 -18.94 6.48
CA ARG A 310 19.47 -18.37 5.14
C ARG A 310 20.79 -18.16 4.40
N PHE A 311 21.79 -17.61 5.07
CA PHE A 311 23.11 -17.36 4.49
C PHE A 311 23.78 -18.67 4.05
N ARG A 312 23.83 -19.68 4.92
CA ARG A 312 24.45 -20.98 4.60
C ARG A 312 23.71 -21.74 3.50
N VAL A 313 22.38 -21.63 3.41
CA VAL A 313 21.59 -22.19 2.30
C VAL A 313 21.86 -21.46 0.99
N ALA A 314 21.98 -20.13 1.01
CA ALA A 314 22.34 -19.36 -0.17
C ALA A 314 23.75 -19.72 -0.68
N LEU A 315 24.73 -19.87 0.22
CA LEU A 315 26.07 -20.35 -0.14
C LEU A 315 26.04 -21.76 -0.74
N LYS A 316 25.16 -22.64 -0.25
CA LYS A 316 24.98 -23.98 -0.82
C LYS A 316 24.48 -23.94 -2.25
N LYS A 317 23.47 -23.11 -2.56
CA LYS A 317 22.98 -22.95 -3.93
C LYS A 317 24.11 -22.50 -4.87
N ILE A 318 24.93 -21.55 -4.42
CA ILE A 318 26.10 -21.09 -5.17
C ILE A 318 27.14 -22.20 -5.34
N ASP A 319 27.42 -22.99 -4.29
CA ASP A 319 28.37 -24.11 -4.36
C ASP A 319 27.87 -25.22 -5.30
N ASP A 320 26.57 -25.53 -5.28
CA ASP A 320 25.93 -26.49 -6.19
C ASP A 320 26.04 -26.03 -7.65
N GLU A 321 25.72 -24.76 -7.95
CA GLU A 321 25.89 -24.16 -9.29
C GLU A 321 27.35 -24.20 -9.78
N LEU A 322 28.31 -23.90 -8.89
CA LEU A 322 29.74 -23.99 -9.18
C LEU A 322 30.25 -25.43 -9.39
N ASN A 323 29.51 -26.43 -8.88
CA ASN A 323 29.82 -27.85 -9.03
C ASN A 323 29.16 -28.47 -10.26
N GLU A 324 27.97 -28.01 -10.67
CA GLU A 324 27.29 -28.44 -11.91
C GLU A 324 28.14 -28.18 -13.17
N GLY A 325 29.00 -27.15 -13.15
CA GLY A 325 29.98 -26.88 -14.21
C GLY A 325 31.15 -27.86 -14.32
N ARG A 326 31.34 -28.79 -13.37
CA ARG A 326 32.42 -29.79 -13.35
C ARG A 326 31.88 -31.20 -13.68
N GLN A 327 31.41 -31.42 -14.91
CA GLN A 327 31.24 -32.77 -15.44
C GLN A 327 32.62 -33.39 -15.70
N GLU A 328 33.22 -34.04 -14.70
CA GLU A 328 34.27 -35.09 -14.78
C GLU A 328 35.13 -35.11 -13.50
N ARG A 329 34.65 -35.75 -12.41
CA ARG A 329 35.50 -36.37 -11.37
C ARG A 329 34.66 -37.27 -10.46
N THR A 330 35.27 -38.39 -10.05
CA THR A 330 34.61 -39.57 -9.43
C THR A 330 34.53 -39.52 -7.90
N GLU A 331 34.81 -38.37 -7.27
CA GLU A 331 34.76 -38.19 -5.82
C GLU A 331 33.62 -37.24 -5.44
N ALA A 332 32.90 -37.56 -4.36
CA ALA A 332 31.88 -36.67 -3.82
C ALA A 332 32.52 -35.31 -3.47
N PRO A 333 32.00 -34.18 -3.98
CA PRO A 333 32.61 -32.88 -3.72
C PRO A 333 32.49 -32.56 -2.21
N SER A 334 33.63 -32.29 -1.58
CA SER A 334 33.67 -31.65 -0.27
C SER A 334 33.18 -30.20 -0.40
N PRO A 335 32.36 -29.69 0.54
CA PRO A 335 31.84 -28.33 0.46
C PRO A 335 32.99 -27.31 0.44
N ARG A 336 32.92 -26.34 -0.47
CA ARG A 336 33.95 -25.29 -0.57
C ARG A 336 33.82 -24.31 0.58
N THR A 337 34.94 -23.77 1.03
CA THR A 337 34.96 -22.69 2.02
C THR A 337 34.98 -21.35 1.29
N PHE A 338 34.07 -20.46 1.66
CA PHE A 338 34.02 -19.11 1.14
C PHE A 338 34.98 -18.22 1.94
N HIS A 339 35.60 -17.26 1.27
CA HIS A 339 36.51 -16.30 1.87
C HIS A 339 36.00 -14.88 1.62
N ARG A 340 36.20 -14.01 2.61
CA ARG A 340 35.92 -12.58 2.51
C ARG A 340 37.06 -11.92 1.76
N LEU A 341 36.75 -11.01 0.84
CA LEU A 341 37.73 -10.08 0.28
C LEU A 341 37.57 -8.74 1.00
N PHE A 342 38.64 -8.28 1.65
CA PHE A 342 38.72 -6.92 2.18
C PHE A 342 39.29 -6.02 1.09
N ASP A 343 38.59 -4.94 0.74
CA ASP A 343 39.23 -3.87 -0.02
C ASP A 343 40.11 -3.06 0.95
N GLU A 344 41.43 -3.13 0.76
CA GLU A 344 42.40 -2.42 1.60
C GLU A 344 42.42 -0.90 1.31
N GLU A 345 41.77 -0.45 0.22
CA GLU A 345 41.67 0.96 -0.18
C GLU A 345 40.23 1.47 -0.06
N ARG A 346 39.82 1.88 1.15
CA ARG A 346 38.59 2.69 1.31
C ARG A 346 38.77 4.04 0.58
N GLU A 347 38.14 4.21 -0.57
CA GLU A 347 38.04 5.51 -1.22
C GLU A 347 37.09 6.44 -0.42
N PRO A 348 37.55 7.61 0.06
CA PRO A 348 36.82 8.43 1.05
C PRO A 348 35.57 9.15 0.51
N MET A 349 35.04 8.81 -0.67
CA MET A 349 33.96 9.55 -1.34
C MET A 349 32.71 8.74 -1.74
N VAL A 350 32.60 7.46 -1.37
CA VAL A 350 31.34 6.70 -1.57
C VAL A 350 30.57 6.63 -0.23
N PRO A 351 29.28 6.98 -0.18
CA PRO A 351 28.43 6.73 0.99
C PRO A 351 28.19 5.22 1.14
N GLU A 352 29.19 4.52 1.67
CA GLU A 352 29.26 3.04 1.66
C GLU A 352 28.14 2.38 2.48
N GLY A 353 27.30 1.61 1.78
CA GLY A 353 26.76 0.38 2.33
C GLY A 353 27.90 -0.62 2.56
N PHE A 354 27.64 -1.69 3.30
CA PHE A 354 28.63 -2.73 3.56
C PHE A 354 29.07 -3.41 2.25
N GLU A 355 30.08 -2.88 1.55
CA GLU A 355 30.67 -3.50 0.36
C GLU A 355 31.65 -4.58 0.82
N MET A 356 31.11 -5.78 1.10
CA MET A 356 31.91 -7.00 1.25
C MET A 356 31.69 -7.89 0.04
N GLU A 357 32.79 -8.34 -0.55
CA GLU A 357 32.78 -9.35 -1.60
C GLU A 357 33.11 -10.73 -1.03
N LEU A 358 32.49 -11.77 -1.60
CA LEU A 358 32.82 -13.16 -1.31
C LEU A 358 33.63 -13.75 -2.46
N ALA A 359 34.65 -14.54 -2.11
CA ALA A 359 35.44 -15.31 -3.05
C ALA A 359 35.45 -16.79 -2.68
N VAL A 360 35.51 -17.65 -3.70
CA VAL A 360 35.76 -19.09 -3.56
C VAL A 360 36.87 -19.47 -4.52
N ASP A 361 37.83 -20.26 -4.04
CA ASP A 361 39.01 -20.67 -4.81
C ASP A 361 39.80 -19.49 -5.44
N GLY A 362 39.74 -18.31 -4.81
CA GLY A 362 40.40 -17.09 -5.30
C GLY A 362 39.60 -16.28 -6.34
N ASN A 363 38.38 -16.70 -6.71
CA ASN A 363 37.52 -15.99 -7.66
C ASN A 363 36.37 -15.26 -6.95
N ARG A 364 36.09 -14.02 -7.36
CA ARG A 364 34.95 -13.21 -6.89
C ARG A 364 33.62 -13.82 -7.34
N ILE A 365 32.62 -13.80 -6.46
CA ILE A 365 31.29 -14.33 -6.74
C ILE A 365 30.29 -13.17 -6.87
N PRO A 366 29.45 -13.15 -7.92
CA PRO A 366 28.36 -12.19 -8.01
C PRO A 366 27.34 -12.44 -6.89
N LEU A 367 27.14 -11.46 -6.02
CA LEU A 367 26.17 -11.55 -4.92
C LEU A 367 24.78 -11.14 -5.40
N THR A 368 23.78 -11.99 -5.14
CA THR A 368 22.35 -11.63 -5.31
C THR A 368 21.94 -10.58 -4.29
N ASP A 369 20.89 -9.81 -4.58
CA ASP A 369 20.40 -8.77 -3.66
C ASP A 369 19.94 -9.35 -2.31
N GLU A 370 19.36 -10.55 -2.31
CA GLU A 370 18.96 -11.27 -1.10
C GLU A 370 20.18 -11.63 -0.23
N LEU A 371 21.26 -12.10 -0.85
CA LEU A 371 22.50 -12.42 -0.16
C LEU A 371 23.16 -11.17 0.41
N LYS A 372 23.19 -10.06 -0.35
CA LYS A 372 23.70 -8.76 0.13
C LYS A 372 22.92 -8.23 1.33
N GLN A 373 21.58 -8.35 1.30
CA GLN A 373 20.73 -7.95 2.44
C GLN A 373 21.00 -8.82 3.67
N THR A 374 21.12 -10.14 3.48
CA THR A 374 21.44 -11.07 4.57
C THR A 374 22.82 -10.76 5.17
N MET A 375 23.84 -10.54 4.34
CA MET A 375 25.17 -10.12 4.79
C MET A 375 25.12 -8.81 5.57
N THR A 376 24.47 -7.79 5.03
CA THR A 376 24.30 -6.48 5.69
C THR A 376 23.69 -6.63 7.08
N SER A 377 22.67 -7.48 7.21
CA SER A 377 21.99 -7.71 8.48
C SER A 377 22.89 -8.44 9.48
N ILE A 378 23.62 -9.49 9.07
CA ILE A 378 24.60 -10.19 9.91
C ILE A 378 25.68 -9.25 10.42
N ILE A 379 26.24 -8.39 9.56
CA ILE A 379 27.31 -7.46 9.93
C ILE A 379 26.80 -6.39 10.91
N GLN A 380 25.54 -5.97 10.78
CA GLN A 380 24.95 -5.04 11.76
C GLN A 380 24.90 -5.66 13.15
N ASP A 381 24.45 -6.91 13.27
CA ASP A 381 24.33 -7.64 14.53
C ASP A 381 25.68 -8.05 15.14
N LEU A 382 26.60 -8.56 14.33
CA LEU A 382 27.84 -9.19 14.81
C LEU A 382 29.09 -8.34 14.59
N GLY A 383 29.00 -7.29 13.78
CA GLY A 383 30.14 -6.45 13.37
C GLY A 383 30.93 -6.99 12.19
N ASP A 384 30.86 -8.29 11.93
CA ASP A 384 31.51 -9.00 10.83
C ASP A 384 30.80 -10.34 10.58
N ILE A 385 31.08 -11.01 9.46
CA ILE A 385 30.55 -12.36 9.18
C ILE A 385 31.49 -13.40 9.81
N PRO A 386 31.01 -14.23 10.76
CA PRO A 386 31.84 -15.28 11.37
C PRO A 386 32.32 -16.32 10.36
N ASP A 387 33.52 -16.86 10.54
CA ASP A 387 34.08 -17.87 9.62
C ASP A 387 33.21 -19.14 9.52
N GLU A 388 32.51 -19.49 10.60
CA GLU A 388 31.55 -20.61 10.61
C GLU A 388 30.33 -20.40 9.71
N TYR A 389 30.01 -19.16 9.33
CA TYR A 389 28.90 -18.85 8.41
C TYR A 389 29.34 -19.01 6.94
N LEU A 390 30.65 -18.98 6.66
CA LEU A 390 31.23 -19.08 5.32
C LEU A 390 31.33 -20.53 4.79
N ILE A 391 30.70 -21.47 5.50
CA ILE A 391 30.63 -22.88 5.14
C ILE A 391 29.20 -23.18 4.65
N PRO A 392 29.02 -23.70 3.42
CA PRO A 392 27.72 -24.13 2.91
C PRO A 392 26.97 -25.05 3.88
N ALA A 393 25.64 -25.03 3.79
CA ALA A 393 24.80 -25.97 4.53
C ALA A 393 25.04 -27.42 4.07
N GLY A 394 25.21 -28.36 5.02
CA GLY A 394 25.32 -29.78 4.75
C GLY A 394 24.04 -30.40 4.14
N PRO A 395 24.10 -31.65 3.63
CA PRO A 395 22.90 -32.38 3.22
C PRO A 395 21.97 -32.61 4.41
N GLY A 396 20.79 -31.97 4.38
CA GLY A 396 19.76 -32.09 5.43
C GLY A 396 19.92 -31.15 6.64
N GLU A 397 20.87 -30.21 6.64
CA GLU A 397 21.18 -29.39 7.83
C GLU A 397 20.16 -28.27 8.15
N TYR A 398 19.31 -27.83 7.22
CA TYR A 398 18.35 -26.75 7.47
C TYR A 398 17.05 -26.94 6.68
N ASP A 399 15.93 -27.07 7.40
CA ASP A 399 14.58 -26.92 6.83
C ASP A 399 14.16 -25.46 7.00
N LEU A 400 14.10 -24.71 5.89
CA LEU A 400 13.72 -23.30 5.90
C LEU A 400 12.26 -23.10 6.37
N SER A 401 11.41 -24.11 6.20
CA SER A 401 10.00 -24.06 6.61
C SER A 401 9.83 -23.94 8.14
N ALA A 402 10.83 -24.33 8.93
CA ALA A 402 10.84 -24.16 10.38
C ALA A 402 11.12 -22.70 10.82
N PHE A 403 11.63 -21.86 9.92
CA PHE A 403 11.98 -20.46 10.16
C PHE A 403 11.14 -19.47 9.32
N GLU A 404 10.26 -19.99 8.46
CA GLU A 404 9.19 -19.23 7.83
C GLU A 404 8.08 -19.01 8.86
N GLU A 405 7.64 -17.76 9.02
CA GLU A 405 6.44 -17.47 9.81
C GLU A 405 5.30 -18.31 9.24
N GLN A 406 4.74 -19.21 10.05
CA GLN A 406 3.60 -20.04 9.68
C GLN A 406 2.48 -19.13 9.19
N GLY A 407 2.26 -19.08 7.88
CA GLY A 407 1.04 -18.53 7.31
C GLY A 407 -0.12 -19.31 7.88
N LEU A 408 -0.98 -18.64 8.66
CA LEU A 408 -2.15 -19.24 9.28
C LEU A 408 -3.08 -19.81 8.20
N ASN A 409 -3.59 -21.01 8.48
CA ASN A 409 -4.49 -21.75 7.61
C ASN A 409 -5.83 -20.97 7.44
N PRO A 410 -6.28 -20.64 6.21
CA PRO A 410 -7.50 -19.85 5.97
C PRO A 410 -8.78 -20.44 6.56
N ASP A 411 -8.79 -21.74 6.83
CA ASP A 411 -9.97 -22.47 7.30
C ASP A 411 -10.21 -22.39 8.83
N ASP A 412 -9.21 -22.00 9.63
CA ASP A 412 -9.32 -21.96 11.11
C ASP A 412 -9.98 -20.66 11.65
N VAL A 413 -10.34 -19.74 10.76
CA VAL A 413 -10.73 -18.34 11.09
C VAL A 413 -12.16 -18.21 11.65
N TRP A 414 -12.97 -19.27 11.66
CA TRP A 414 -14.39 -19.19 12.01
C TRP A 414 -14.74 -19.30 13.51
N SER A 415 -13.76 -19.29 14.42
CA SER A 415 -13.96 -19.66 15.83
C SER A 415 -13.72 -18.58 16.90
N GLY A 416 -13.61 -17.29 16.53
CA GLY A 416 -13.31 -16.23 17.51
C GLY A 416 -13.89 -14.86 17.19
N ALA A 417 -14.24 -14.13 18.26
CA ALA A 417 -14.72 -12.75 18.19
C ALA A 417 -13.56 -11.75 18.04
N TYR A 418 -12.81 -11.82 16.93
CA TYR A 418 -11.97 -10.75 16.33
C TYR A 418 -11.55 -11.29 14.95
N HIS A 419 -12.13 -10.75 13.87
CA HIS A 419 -11.92 -11.22 12.49
C HIS A 419 -11.26 -10.12 11.66
N GLU A 420 -9.91 -10.06 11.65
CA GLU A 420 -9.14 -9.16 10.78
C GLU A 420 -7.91 -9.81 10.12
N GLU A 421 -7.66 -11.10 10.36
CA GLU A 421 -6.61 -11.83 9.65
C GLU A 421 -7.17 -12.43 8.35
N GLY A 422 -6.63 -12.00 7.21
CA GLY A 422 -7.03 -12.45 5.87
C GLY A 422 -8.23 -11.70 5.24
N ALA A 423 -8.73 -10.64 5.87
CA ALA A 423 -9.84 -9.83 5.35
C ALA A 423 -9.41 -8.39 5.07
N PHE A 424 -9.86 -7.83 3.94
CA PHE A 424 -9.58 -6.47 3.52
C PHE A 424 -10.77 -5.57 3.80
N LEU A 425 -10.53 -4.39 4.37
CA LEU A 425 -11.57 -3.43 4.69
C LEU A 425 -11.62 -2.34 3.61
N TYR A 426 -12.81 -2.11 3.05
CA TYR A 426 -13.04 -1.09 2.04
C TYR A 426 -14.13 -0.10 2.44
N PRO A 427 -13.99 1.17 2.03
CA PRO A 427 -15.02 2.15 2.24
C PRO A 427 -16.21 1.94 1.28
N GLU A 428 -17.37 2.42 1.70
CA GLU A 428 -18.59 2.47 0.87
C GLU A 428 -19.08 3.91 0.73
N TRP A 429 -19.59 4.28 -0.45
CA TRP A 429 -20.08 5.60 -0.77
C TRP A 429 -21.62 5.71 -0.69
N PRO A 430 -22.17 6.21 0.43
CA PRO A 430 -23.56 6.65 0.50
C PRO A 430 -23.76 8.00 -0.21
N PHE A 431 -24.41 7.97 -1.37
CA PHE A 431 -24.59 9.17 -2.22
C PHE A 431 -25.28 10.35 -1.52
N ARG A 432 -26.25 10.10 -0.64
CA ARG A 432 -26.96 11.15 0.13
C ARG A 432 -26.07 11.82 1.17
N ARG A 433 -25.16 11.05 1.79
CA ARG A 433 -24.21 11.53 2.80
C ARG A 433 -23.02 12.24 2.18
N LYS A 434 -22.69 11.96 0.90
CA LYS A 434 -21.53 12.51 0.18
C LYS A 434 -20.19 12.35 0.91
N HIS A 435 -20.09 11.32 1.76
CA HIS A 435 -18.91 10.97 2.54
C HIS A 435 -18.87 9.46 2.68
N TYR A 436 -17.67 8.90 2.66
CA TYR A 436 -17.49 7.46 2.81
C TYR A 436 -17.86 6.96 4.21
N LYS A 437 -18.41 5.76 4.26
CA LYS A 437 -18.40 4.92 5.47
C LYS A 437 -17.06 4.19 5.50
N LYS A 438 -16.21 4.51 6.48
CA LYS A 438 -14.86 3.93 6.58
C LYS A 438 -14.88 2.51 7.15
N ASP A 439 -14.08 1.62 6.57
CA ASP A 439 -13.92 0.22 6.98
C ASP A 439 -15.25 -0.52 7.09
N TRP A 440 -16.14 -0.23 6.14
CA TRP A 440 -17.53 -0.66 6.20
C TRP A 440 -17.73 -2.03 5.57
N CYS A 441 -17.08 -2.27 4.44
CA CYS A 441 -17.16 -3.49 3.67
C CYS A 441 -15.97 -4.40 3.98
N VAL A 442 -16.23 -5.67 4.29
CA VAL A 442 -15.23 -6.70 4.55
C VAL A 442 -15.15 -7.60 3.31
N VAL A 443 -14.02 -7.53 2.62
CA VAL A 443 -13.72 -8.31 1.41
C VAL A 443 -12.75 -9.43 1.76
N ARG A 444 -13.04 -10.66 1.31
CA ARG A 444 -12.17 -11.83 1.50
C ARG A 444 -11.81 -12.45 0.16
N GLU A 445 -10.55 -12.83 0.03
CA GLU A 445 -10.07 -13.58 -1.14
C GLU A 445 -10.14 -15.09 -0.85
N LEU A 446 -10.80 -15.82 -1.72
CA LEU A 446 -10.98 -17.27 -1.66
C LEU A 446 -10.49 -17.88 -2.98
N GLN A 447 -10.10 -19.16 -2.96
CA GLN A 447 -9.83 -19.91 -4.19
C GLN A 447 -11.03 -20.78 -4.57
N ILE A 448 -11.31 -20.88 -5.87
CA ILE A 448 -12.32 -21.81 -6.39
C ILE A 448 -11.76 -23.23 -6.37
N GLN A 449 -12.56 -24.19 -5.90
CA GLN A 449 -12.20 -25.60 -6.00
C GLN A 449 -12.26 -26.05 -7.47
N PRO A 450 -11.16 -26.62 -8.02
CA PRO A 450 -11.13 -27.04 -9.41
C PRO A 450 -12.05 -28.23 -9.67
N GLN A 451 -12.85 -28.16 -10.74
CA GLN A 451 -13.71 -29.24 -11.21
C GLN A 451 -13.22 -29.78 -12.57
N TYR A 452 -12.83 -31.06 -12.59
CA TYR A 452 -12.28 -31.72 -13.77
C TYR A 452 -13.36 -32.49 -14.56
N ASP A 453 -14.27 -31.78 -15.22
CA ASP A 453 -15.38 -32.35 -16.00
C ASP A 453 -15.17 -32.29 -17.53
N GLY A 454 -14.04 -31.73 -17.98
CA GLY A 454 -13.73 -31.54 -19.40
C GLY A 454 -14.57 -30.46 -20.09
N PHE A 455 -15.29 -29.62 -19.34
CA PHE A 455 -16.12 -28.54 -19.85
C PHE A 455 -15.33 -27.64 -20.82
N ALA A 456 -14.19 -27.10 -20.40
CA ALA A 456 -13.37 -26.23 -21.24
C ALA A 456 -13.03 -26.87 -22.59
N THR A 457 -12.66 -28.16 -22.62
CA THR A 457 -12.35 -28.88 -23.87
C THR A 457 -13.58 -28.95 -24.80
N GLN A 458 -14.77 -29.17 -24.26
CA GLN A 458 -16.01 -29.21 -25.04
C GLN A 458 -16.34 -27.84 -25.64
N VAL A 459 -16.16 -26.76 -24.87
CA VAL A 459 -16.36 -25.38 -25.34
C VAL A 459 -15.41 -25.04 -26.48
N LEU A 460 -14.12 -25.37 -26.35
CA LEU A 460 -13.13 -25.13 -27.41
C LEU A 460 -13.43 -25.91 -28.69
N GLN A 461 -13.99 -27.11 -28.58
CA GLN A 461 -14.46 -27.87 -29.74
C GLN A 461 -15.70 -27.24 -30.38
N LYS A 462 -16.69 -26.84 -29.57
CA LYS A 462 -17.93 -26.18 -30.00
C LYS A 462 -17.64 -24.90 -30.80
N TYR A 463 -16.72 -24.07 -30.32
CA TYR A 463 -16.41 -22.76 -30.91
C TYR A 463 -15.11 -22.69 -31.71
N ARG A 464 -14.57 -23.84 -32.16
CA ARG A 464 -13.28 -23.92 -32.87
C ARG A 464 -13.15 -22.96 -34.06
N ARG A 465 -14.24 -22.76 -34.82
CA ARG A 465 -14.28 -21.82 -35.97
C ARG A 465 -14.17 -20.36 -35.53
N LEU A 466 -14.82 -20.01 -34.43
CA LEU A 466 -14.80 -18.65 -33.89
C LEU A 466 -13.39 -18.33 -33.35
N LEU A 467 -12.78 -19.25 -32.61
CA LEU A 467 -11.39 -19.14 -32.14
C LEU A 467 -10.40 -18.96 -33.29
N ALA A 468 -10.55 -19.70 -34.39
CA ALA A 468 -9.69 -19.51 -35.56
C ALA A 468 -9.82 -18.11 -36.20
N SER A 469 -11.03 -17.53 -36.19
CA SER A 469 -11.26 -16.15 -36.65
C SER A 469 -10.70 -15.11 -35.68
N LEU A 470 -10.85 -15.34 -34.38
CA LEU A 470 -10.32 -14.45 -33.35
C LEU A 470 -8.81 -14.43 -33.35
N ARG A 471 -8.19 -15.61 -33.45
CA ARG A 471 -6.75 -15.74 -33.59
C ARG A 471 -6.21 -14.87 -34.72
N ARG A 472 -6.82 -14.91 -35.92
CA ARG A 472 -6.41 -14.02 -37.03
C ARG A 472 -6.60 -12.54 -36.70
N THR A 473 -7.66 -12.19 -35.98
CA THR A 473 -7.96 -10.80 -35.62
C THR A 473 -6.97 -10.27 -34.59
N PHE A 474 -6.65 -11.07 -33.57
CA PHE A 474 -5.69 -10.76 -32.52
C PHE A 474 -4.24 -10.82 -33.00
N GLU A 475 -3.88 -11.77 -33.88
CA GLU A 475 -2.58 -11.79 -34.58
C GLU A 475 -2.40 -10.53 -35.43
N ALA A 476 -3.45 -10.04 -36.10
CA ALA A 476 -3.40 -8.78 -36.85
C ALA A 476 -3.40 -7.51 -35.97
N MET A 477 -3.75 -7.62 -34.68
CA MET A 477 -3.69 -6.53 -33.70
C MET A 477 -2.41 -6.54 -32.87
N ARG A 478 -1.61 -7.61 -32.98
CA ARG A 478 -0.29 -7.69 -32.38
C ARG A 478 0.58 -6.69 -33.15
N ASP A 479 0.94 -5.59 -32.49
CA ASP A 479 1.60 -4.43 -33.10
C ASP A 479 2.69 -4.86 -34.08
N GLU A 480 2.53 -4.47 -35.34
CA GLU A 480 3.57 -4.65 -36.36
C GLU A 480 4.71 -3.67 -36.05
N ASP A 481 5.93 -4.19 -35.97
CA ASP A 481 7.16 -3.39 -35.99
C ASP A 481 7.06 -2.32 -37.10
N ARG A 482 6.84 -1.06 -36.73
CA ARG A 482 6.60 0.00 -37.70
C ARG A 482 7.93 0.63 -38.10
N LEU A 483 8.28 0.47 -39.37
CA LEU A 483 9.40 1.18 -39.96
C LEU A 483 8.99 2.63 -40.25
N LEU A 484 9.46 3.56 -39.41
CA LEU A 484 9.31 4.99 -39.67
C LEU A 484 10.28 5.40 -40.78
N LYS A 485 9.75 5.95 -41.86
CA LYS A 485 10.49 6.51 -43.01
C LYS A 485 10.77 8.00 -42.82
N ARG A 486 11.70 8.55 -43.61
CA ARG A 486 12.07 9.98 -43.62
C ARG A 486 12.40 10.57 -42.23
N GLN A 487 13.27 9.91 -41.48
CA GLN A 487 13.74 10.35 -40.17
C GLN A 487 15.12 11.00 -40.27
N ALA A 488 15.43 11.96 -39.41
CA ALA A 488 16.74 12.63 -39.39
C ALA A 488 17.88 11.72 -38.89
N TYR A 489 17.54 10.66 -38.16
CA TYR A 489 18.46 9.65 -37.64
C TYR A 489 17.72 8.31 -37.52
N GLY A 490 18.42 7.20 -37.69
CA GLY A 490 17.82 5.86 -37.64
C GLY A 490 18.80 4.74 -37.98
N ASP A 491 18.34 3.50 -37.85
CA ASP A 491 19.15 2.28 -37.98
C ASP A 491 19.38 1.85 -39.44
N GLY A 492 18.63 2.42 -40.38
CA GLY A 492 18.74 2.16 -41.82
C GLY A 492 18.61 3.42 -42.65
N VAL A 493 18.92 3.33 -43.94
CA VAL A 493 18.78 4.44 -44.90
C VAL A 493 17.45 4.30 -45.64
N ASP A 494 16.66 5.38 -45.67
CA ASP A 494 15.45 5.46 -46.49
C ASP A 494 15.84 5.79 -47.93
N ILE A 495 15.88 4.76 -48.77
CA ILE A 495 16.32 4.88 -50.17
C ILE A 495 15.41 5.85 -50.96
N ASP A 496 14.11 5.88 -50.67
CA ASP A 496 13.17 6.76 -51.36
C ASP A 496 13.49 8.23 -51.02
N ALA A 497 13.71 8.52 -49.73
CA ALA A 497 14.09 9.85 -49.26
C ALA A 497 15.46 10.27 -49.79
N PHE A 498 16.41 9.34 -49.85
CA PHE A 498 17.75 9.58 -50.39
C PHE A 498 17.71 9.90 -51.88
N VAL A 499 16.93 9.17 -52.68
CA VAL A 499 16.80 9.41 -54.12
C VAL A 499 16.19 10.79 -54.38
N GLU A 500 15.13 11.17 -53.63
CA GLU A 500 14.54 12.51 -53.71
C GLU A 500 15.55 13.60 -53.34
N ALA A 501 16.21 13.47 -52.17
CA ALA A 501 17.17 14.46 -51.70
C ALA A 501 18.42 14.57 -52.60
N TRP A 502 18.83 13.48 -53.23
CA TRP A 502 19.93 13.45 -54.20
C TRP A 502 19.55 14.17 -55.50
N ALA A 503 18.31 13.98 -55.98
CA ALA A 503 17.79 14.71 -57.12
C ALA A 503 17.70 16.21 -56.83
N ASP A 504 17.19 16.59 -55.65
CA ASP A 504 17.10 17.98 -55.20
C ASP A 504 18.47 18.66 -55.13
N LEU A 505 19.49 17.97 -54.59
CA LEU A 505 20.86 18.47 -54.56
C LEU A 505 21.40 18.76 -55.98
N HIS A 506 21.12 17.89 -56.94
CA HIS A 506 21.60 18.05 -58.33
C HIS A 506 20.92 19.19 -59.07
N ILE A 507 19.78 19.67 -58.56
CA ILE A 507 19.04 20.82 -59.10
C ILE A 507 19.40 22.11 -58.31
N GLY A 508 20.26 22.01 -57.29
CA GLY A 508 20.76 23.13 -56.50
C GLY A 508 19.87 23.51 -55.30
N LEU A 509 18.94 22.63 -54.91
CA LEU A 509 18.14 22.78 -53.70
C LEU A 509 18.88 22.22 -52.47
N GLU A 510 18.46 22.66 -51.29
CA GLU A 510 19.03 22.17 -50.03
C GLU A 510 18.58 20.73 -49.76
N MET A 511 19.55 19.85 -49.45
CA MET A 511 19.29 18.44 -49.17
C MET A 511 18.56 18.28 -47.84
N SER A 512 17.47 17.50 -47.83
CA SER A 512 16.80 17.15 -46.58
C SER A 512 17.69 16.25 -45.71
N ASP A 513 17.73 16.52 -44.41
CA ASP A 513 18.42 15.72 -43.40
C ASP A 513 17.66 14.43 -43.01
N ARG A 514 16.42 14.27 -43.49
CA ARG A 514 15.50 13.18 -43.15
C ARG A 514 15.69 11.94 -44.03
N LEU A 515 16.89 11.36 -44.02
CA LEU A 515 17.31 10.30 -44.94
C LEU A 515 17.28 8.88 -44.35
N PHE A 516 16.85 8.72 -43.10
CA PHE A 516 16.96 7.47 -42.38
C PHE A 516 15.60 6.81 -42.12
N THR A 517 15.63 5.49 -41.95
CA THR A 517 14.53 4.70 -41.40
C THR A 517 14.84 4.32 -39.96
N ARG A 518 13.83 4.37 -39.08
CA ARG A 518 13.95 3.91 -37.69
C ARG A 518 12.89 2.86 -37.39
N MET A 519 13.30 1.75 -36.78
CA MET A 519 12.32 0.77 -36.32
C MET A 519 11.70 1.26 -35.01
N GLN A 520 10.41 1.56 -35.03
CA GLN A 520 9.67 1.85 -33.81
C GLN A 520 9.00 0.56 -33.33
N ARG A 521 9.60 -0.06 -32.32
CA ARG A 521 8.97 -1.14 -31.57
C ARG A 521 8.11 -0.50 -30.49
N GLU A 522 6.79 -0.56 -30.63
CA GLU A 522 5.90 -0.25 -29.52
C GLU A 522 5.73 -1.52 -28.68
N GLU A 523 6.34 -1.52 -27.49
CA GLU A 523 6.10 -2.59 -26.53
C GLU A 523 4.70 -2.40 -25.92
N ARG A 524 3.78 -3.28 -26.34
CA ARG A 524 2.42 -3.33 -25.84
C ARG A 524 2.44 -3.76 -24.37
N SER A 525 2.17 -2.81 -23.47
CA SER A 525 2.18 -3.02 -22.02
C SER A 525 0.77 -2.83 -21.45
N ILE A 526 -0.04 -3.89 -21.55
CA ILE A 526 -1.44 -3.91 -21.12
C ILE A 526 -1.63 -4.99 -20.04
N ALA A 527 -2.29 -4.62 -18.94
CA ALA A 527 -2.76 -5.55 -17.93
C ALA A 527 -4.28 -5.51 -17.86
N VAL A 528 -4.93 -6.67 -17.98
CA VAL A 528 -6.39 -6.78 -17.99
C VAL A 528 -6.90 -7.67 -16.87
N MET A 529 -7.84 -7.17 -16.08
CA MET A 529 -8.48 -7.89 -15.01
C MET A 529 -9.94 -8.12 -15.35
N PHE A 530 -10.36 -9.39 -15.39
CA PHE A 530 -11.76 -9.76 -15.55
C PHE A 530 -12.39 -9.96 -14.19
N MET A 531 -13.47 -9.22 -13.94
CA MET A 531 -14.34 -9.34 -12.78
C MET A 531 -15.63 -10.02 -13.24
N VAL A 532 -15.86 -11.24 -12.77
CA VAL A 532 -16.99 -12.08 -13.17
C VAL A 532 -18.01 -12.11 -12.06
N ASP A 533 -19.24 -11.75 -12.38
CA ASP A 533 -20.35 -11.88 -11.45
C ASP A 533 -20.68 -13.34 -11.21
N MET A 534 -20.65 -13.75 -9.95
CA MET A 534 -21.08 -15.08 -9.55
C MET A 534 -22.41 -15.01 -8.78
N SER A 535 -23.07 -13.86 -8.68
CA SER A 535 -24.29 -13.70 -7.90
C SER A 535 -25.55 -14.25 -8.59
N GLY A 536 -26.58 -14.52 -7.78
CA GLY A 536 -27.92 -14.89 -8.24
C GLY A 536 -28.07 -16.32 -8.77
N SER A 537 -29.32 -16.80 -8.72
CA SER A 537 -29.80 -18.00 -9.43
C SER A 537 -29.85 -17.69 -10.94
N THR A 538 -28.69 -17.45 -11.56
CA THR A 538 -28.58 -17.30 -13.00
C THR A 538 -29.06 -18.60 -13.63
N GLU A 539 -30.25 -18.54 -14.26
CA GLU A 539 -30.88 -19.66 -14.96
C GLU A 539 -29.79 -20.44 -15.69
N GLY A 540 -29.71 -21.78 -15.52
CA GLY A 540 -28.48 -22.54 -15.81
C GLY A 540 -27.85 -22.32 -17.20
N TRP A 541 -28.59 -21.75 -18.16
CA TRP A 541 -28.08 -21.28 -19.44
C TRP A 541 -27.19 -20.03 -19.36
N ILE A 542 -27.47 -19.04 -18.49
CA ILE A 542 -26.67 -17.80 -18.34
C ILE A 542 -25.30 -18.13 -17.74
N ASN A 543 -25.27 -18.84 -16.62
CA ASN A 543 -24.02 -19.26 -15.99
C ASN A 543 -23.19 -20.14 -16.94
N GLN A 544 -23.83 -21.02 -17.70
CA GLN A 544 -23.13 -21.77 -18.76
C GLN A 544 -22.55 -20.81 -19.81
N MET A 545 -23.31 -19.83 -20.28
CA MET A 545 -22.83 -18.84 -21.25
C MET A 545 -21.65 -18.02 -20.72
N GLU A 546 -21.66 -17.59 -19.45
CA GLU A 546 -20.55 -16.87 -18.82
C GLU A 546 -19.28 -17.74 -18.70
N ARG A 547 -19.42 -19.00 -18.29
CA ARG A 547 -18.29 -19.94 -18.27
C ARG A 547 -17.76 -20.23 -19.68
N GLU A 548 -18.64 -20.42 -20.66
CA GLU A 548 -18.24 -20.58 -22.08
C GLU A 548 -17.49 -19.34 -22.57
N ALA A 549 -18.00 -18.15 -22.27
CA ALA A 549 -17.40 -16.86 -22.55
C ALA A 549 -15.99 -16.71 -21.95
N LEU A 550 -15.83 -17.05 -20.67
CA LEU A 550 -14.54 -16.97 -19.97
C LEU A 550 -13.49 -17.89 -20.58
N VAL A 551 -13.86 -19.12 -20.95
CA VAL A 551 -12.96 -20.05 -21.64
C VAL A 551 -12.50 -19.46 -22.99
N LEU A 552 -13.43 -18.92 -23.78
CA LEU A 552 -13.09 -18.32 -25.08
C LEU A 552 -12.22 -17.07 -24.94
N LEU A 553 -12.47 -16.24 -23.94
CA LEU A 553 -11.69 -15.04 -23.66
C LEU A 553 -10.30 -15.38 -23.15
N ALA A 554 -10.19 -16.29 -22.17
CA ALA A 554 -8.92 -16.74 -21.63
C ALA A 554 -8.01 -17.29 -22.74
N GLU A 555 -8.56 -18.15 -23.62
CA GLU A 555 -7.80 -18.65 -24.77
C GLU A 555 -7.39 -17.54 -25.74
N SER A 556 -8.30 -16.60 -26.03
CA SER A 556 -8.00 -15.50 -26.94
C SER A 556 -6.87 -14.62 -26.40
N LEU A 557 -6.85 -14.33 -25.09
CA LEU A 557 -5.83 -13.51 -24.45
C LEU A 557 -4.50 -14.21 -24.28
N GLN A 558 -4.53 -15.50 -23.97
CA GLN A 558 -3.32 -16.33 -23.92
C GLN A 558 -2.60 -16.32 -25.28
N MET A 559 -3.33 -16.28 -26.40
CA MET A 559 -2.76 -16.15 -27.75
C MET A 559 -2.13 -14.78 -28.02
N VAL A 560 -2.71 -13.71 -27.44
CA VAL A 560 -2.19 -12.33 -27.59
C VAL A 560 -0.90 -12.13 -26.81
N GLY A 561 -0.80 -12.75 -25.63
CA GLY A 561 0.35 -12.63 -24.73
C GLY A 561 0.27 -11.44 -23.77
N ASP A 562 -0.88 -10.77 -23.66
CA ASP A 562 -1.12 -9.72 -22.67
C ASP A 562 -1.25 -10.32 -21.26
N ARG A 563 -0.84 -9.57 -20.23
CA ARG A 563 -1.00 -10.00 -18.84
C ARG A 563 -2.47 -9.90 -18.44
N TYR A 564 -3.05 -10.99 -17.94
CA TYR A 564 -4.43 -10.96 -17.49
C TYR A 564 -4.70 -11.79 -16.23
N ALA A 565 -5.70 -11.38 -15.47
CA ALA A 565 -6.20 -12.09 -14.29
C ALA A 565 -7.72 -12.23 -14.36
N ILE A 566 -8.27 -13.25 -13.71
CA ILE A 566 -9.70 -13.53 -13.64
C ILE A 566 -10.10 -13.72 -12.18
N TYR A 567 -11.06 -12.92 -11.72
CA TYR A 567 -11.64 -12.97 -10.39
C TYR A 567 -13.16 -13.06 -10.49
N GLY A 568 -13.75 -13.99 -9.76
CA GLY A 568 -15.19 -14.03 -9.51
C GLY A 568 -15.55 -13.20 -8.30
N PHE A 569 -16.77 -12.66 -8.22
CA PHE A 569 -17.23 -11.93 -7.04
C PHE A 569 -18.64 -12.31 -6.63
N THR A 570 -18.90 -12.28 -5.32
CA THR A 570 -20.23 -12.40 -4.73
C THR A 570 -20.29 -11.59 -3.44
N GLY A 571 -21.50 -11.24 -2.99
CA GLY A 571 -21.73 -10.49 -1.77
C GLY A 571 -22.91 -11.04 -0.98
N GLN A 572 -22.83 -10.93 0.34
CA GLN A 572 -23.94 -11.18 1.26
C GLN A 572 -23.87 -10.21 2.44
N GLY A 573 -24.37 -9.00 2.24
CA GLY A 573 -24.21 -7.90 3.19
C GLY A 573 -22.77 -7.38 3.29
N ARG A 574 -22.60 -6.30 4.04
CA ARG A 574 -21.32 -5.58 4.13
C ARG A 574 -20.18 -6.39 4.75
N LYS A 575 -20.48 -7.42 5.55
CA LYS A 575 -19.48 -8.23 6.27
C LYS A 575 -19.00 -9.46 5.50
N ARG A 576 -19.61 -9.75 4.36
CA ARG A 576 -19.33 -10.96 3.57
C ARG A 576 -19.31 -10.62 2.09
N CYS A 577 -18.32 -9.83 1.68
CA CYS A 577 -17.97 -9.67 0.27
C CYS A 577 -16.86 -10.67 -0.05
N GLU A 578 -17.09 -11.58 -0.99
CA GLU A 578 -16.16 -12.65 -1.33
C GLU A 578 -15.67 -12.47 -2.77
N LEU A 579 -14.36 -12.54 -2.94
CA LEU A 579 -13.68 -12.55 -4.23
C LEU A 579 -13.02 -13.90 -4.42
N PHE A 580 -13.28 -14.51 -5.56
CA PHE A 580 -12.77 -15.82 -5.92
C PHE A 580 -11.67 -15.70 -6.94
N GLN A 581 -10.44 -16.03 -6.56
CA GLN A 581 -9.32 -16.08 -7.50
C GLN A 581 -9.48 -17.30 -8.41
N ILE A 582 -9.72 -17.05 -9.70
CA ILE A 582 -9.74 -18.09 -10.74
C ILE A 582 -8.36 -18.20 -11.37
N LYS A 583 -7.78 -17.04 -11.74
CA LYS A 583 -6.45 -16.93 -12.34
C LYS A 583 -5.73 -15.67 -11.89
N ALA A 584 -4.52 -15.77 -11.34
CA ALA A 584 -3.67 -14.61 -11.06
C ALA A 584 -2.93 -14.08 -12.32
N PHE A 585 -2.33 -12.89 -12.25
CA PHE A 585 -1.57 -12.33 -13.38
C PHE A 585 -0.38 -13.17 -13.81
N ASP A 586 0.38 -13.68 -12.84
CA ASP A 586 1.62 -14.41 -13.07
C ASP A 586 1.40 -15.94 -13.18
N GLU A 587 0.15 -16.36 -13.13
CA GLU A 587 -0.27 -17.76 -13.29
C GLU A 587 -0.50 -18.08 -14.77
N ALA A 588 0.01 -19.22 -15.24
CA ALA A 588 -0.21 -19.68 -16.61
C ALA A 588 -1.65 -20.20 -16.79
N TYR A 589 -2.21 -20.06 -18.00
CA TYR A 589 -3.50 -20.68 -18.32
C TYR A 589 -3.32 -22.17 -18.64
N ASP A 590 -3.57 -23.02 -17.66
CA ASP A 590 -3.42 -24.47 -17.75
C ASP A 590 -4.73 -25.23 -17.44
N ALA A 591 -4.63 -26.56 -17.36
CA ALA A 591 -5.76 -27.42 -17.06
C ALA A 591 -6.37 -27.15 -15.67
N GLU A 592 -5.59 -26.62 -14.72
CA GLU A 592 -6.05 -26.30 -13.38
C GLU A 592 -6.91 -25.04 -13.39
N VAL A 593 -6.47 -23.97 -14.06
CA VAL A 593 -7.28 -22.76 -14.26
C VAL A 593 -8.57 -23.08 -15.03
N GLN A 594 -8.49 -23.95 -16.06
CA GLN A 594 -9.67 -24.44 -16.77
C GLN A 594 -10.66 -25.18 -15.85
N ALA A 595 -10.14 -26.00 -14.93
CA ALA A 595 -10.95 -26.69 -13.93
C ALA A 595 -11.58 -25.72 -12.92
N ARG A 596 -10.88 -24.65 -12.53
CA ARG A 596 -11.45 -23.58 -11.67
C ARG A 596 -12.57 -22.82 -12.37
N ILE A 597 -12.44 -22.51 -13.66
CA ILE A 597 -13.54 -21.91 -14.45
C ILE A 597 -14.76 -22.86 -14.47
N SER A 598 -14.53 -24.16 -14.58
CA SER A 598 -15.60 -25.16 -14.62
C SER A 598 -16.32 -25.26 -13.26
N GLY A 599 -15.57 -25.09 -12.16
CA GLY A 599 -16.07 -25.09 -10.78
C GLY A 599 -16.75 -23.79 -10.32
N ILE A 600 -16.95 -22.80 -11.19
CA ILE A 600 -17.73 -21.60 -10.86
C ILE A 600 -19.18 -21.99 -10.56
N THR A 601 -19.63 -21.70 -9.34
CA THR A 601 -21.01 -21.90 -8.88
C THR A 601 -21.70 -20.58 -8.59
N ALA A 602 -23.02 -20.54 -8.78
CA ALA A 602 -23.84 -19.41 -8.37
C ALA A 602 -23.76 -19.17 -6.85
N GLY A 603 -23.56 -17.91 -6.48
CA GLY A 603 -23.53 -17.35 -5.13
C GLY A 603 -24.76 -16.49 -4.85
N ASP A 604 -24.65 -15.59 -3.88
CA ASP A 604 -25.80 -14.87 -3.33
C ASP A 604 -26.12 -13.56 -4.09
N TYR A 605 -25.52 -12.43 -3.68
CA TYR A 605 -25.89 -11.07 -4.11
C TYR A 605 -24.70 -10.28 -4.69
N THR A 606 -24.94 -9.04 -5.10
CA THR A 606 -24.02 -8.24 -5.93
C THR A 606 -23.63 -6.93 -5.23
N ARG A 607 -22.49 -6.93 -4.50
CA ARG A 607 -21.93 -5.70 -3.89
C ARG A 607 -20.67 -5.23 -4.63
N MET A 608 -20.87 -4.67 -5.83
CA MET A 608 -19.79 -4.38 -6.78
C MET A 608 -18.79 -3.33 -6.30
N GLY A 609 -19.22 -2.29 -5.58
CA GLY A 609 -18.34 -1.17 -5.22
C GLY A 609 -17.11 -1.60 -4.42
N ALA A 610 -17.28 -2.47 -3.43
CA ALA A 610 -16.19 -3.02 -2.64
C ALA A 610 -15.25 -3.91 -3.47
N ALA A 611 -15.82 -4.76 -4.34
CA ALA A 611 -15.05 -5.62 -5.23
C ALA A 611 -14.22 -4.83 -6.25
N ILE A 612 -14.80 -3.79 -6.87
CA ILE A 612 -14.11 -2.90 -7.82
C ILE A 612 -12.94 -2.19 -7.13
N ARG A 613 -13.14 -1.66 -5.92
CA ARG A 613 -12.06 -1.00 -5.15
C ARG A 613 -10.91 -1.97 -4.85
N HIS A 614 -11.24 -3.20 -4.45
CA HIS A 614 -10.23 -4.22 -4.18
C HIS A 614 -9.44 -4.62 -5.42
N LEU A 615 -10.14 -4.93 -6.51
CA LEU A 615 -9.53 -5.31 -7.79
C LEU A 615 -8.71 -4.15 -8.39
N THR A 616 -9.17 -2.91 -8.24
CA THR A 616 -8.40 -1.72 -8.63
C THR A 616 -7.10 -1.61 -7.83
N ALA A 617 -7.14 -1.85 -6.51
CA ALA A 617 -5.93 -1.82 -5.67
C ALA A 617 -4.91 -2.89 -6.12
N LYS A 618 -5.36 -4.10 -6.49
CA LYS A 618 -4.50 -5.13 -7.09
C LYS A 618 -3.96 -4.72 -8.46
N LEU A 619 -4.81 -4.16 -9.33
CA LEU A 619 -4.37 -3.73 -10.66
C LEU A 619 -3.36 -2.57 -10.59
N LYS A 620 -3.43 -1.76 -9.54
CA LYS A 620 -2.50 -0.67 -9.28
C LYS A 620 -1.07 -1.17 -9.02
N SER A 621 -0.90 -2.31 -8.36
CA SER A 621 0.44 -2.90 -8.10
C SER A 621 1.07 -3.55 -9.33
N VAL A 622 0.30 -3.79 -10.40
CA VAL A 622 0.82 -4.35 -11.66
C VAL A 622 1.55 -3.28 -12.46
N GLU A 623 2.78 -3.57 -12.87
CA GLU A 623 3.54 -2.75 -13.81
C GLU A 623 3.01 -2.94 -15.24
N ALA A 624 2.12 -2.04 -15.65
CA ALA A 624 1.59 -1.96 -17.01
C ALA A 624 1.24 -0.50 -17.36
N ARG A 625 1.48 -0.10 -18.61
CA ARG A 625 1.16 1.26 -19.11
C ARG A 625 -0.35 1.49 -19.18
N THR A 626 -1.09 0.51 -19.68
CA THR A 626 -2.55 0.56 -19.77
C THR A 626 -3.15 -0.53 -18.88
N LYS A 627 -4.05 -0.13 -17.98
CA LYS A 627 -4.72 -1.03 -17.03
C LYS A 627 -6.21 -1.05 -17.31
N LEU A 628 -6.77 -2.24 -17.52
CA LEU A 628 -8.17 -2.43 -17.89
C LEU A 628 -8.86 -3.36 -16.88
N LEU A 629 -9.98 -2.90 -16.31
CA LEU A 629 -10.91 -3.71 -15.53
C LEU A 629 -12.14 -4.00 -16.38
N VAL A 630 -12.38 -5.26 -16.73
CA VAL A 630 -13.53 -5.69 -17.51
C VAL A 630 -14.50 -6.42 -16.59
N THR A 631 -15.69 -5.86 -16.41
CA THR A 631 -16.76 -6.48 -15.65
C THR A 631 -17.64 -7.31 -16.58
N LEU A 632 -17.82 -8.59 -16.26
CA LEU A 632 -18.81 -9.48 -16.86
C LEU A 632 -19.90 -9.69 -15.81
N SER A 633 -21.07 -9.09 -16.01
CA SER A 633 -22.18 -9.17 -15.06
C SER A 633 -23.51 -9.11 -15.80
N ASP A 634 -24.43 -9.96 -15.36
CA ASP A 634 -25.82 -10.00 -15.78
C ASP A 634 -26.72 -9.11 -14.91
N GLY A 635 -26.18 -8.47 -13.87
CA GLY A 635 -26.96 -7.92 -12.75
C GLY A 635 -26.78 -6.43 -12.46
N LYS A 636 -27.81 -5.88 -11.82
CA LYS A 636 -27.77 -4.58 -11.12
C LYS A 636 -27.05 -4.77 -9.77
N PRO A 637 -26.31 -3.77 -9.27
CA PRO A 637 -25.68 -3.84 -7.95
C PRO A 637 -26.75 -3.87 -6.84
N GLU A 638 -27.16 -5.07 -6.44
CA GLU A 638 -28.18 -5.30 -5.43
C GLU A 638 -27.72 -6.29 -4.36
N ASP A 639 -27.82 -5.87 -3.10
CA ASP A 639 -27.49 -6.66 -1.90
C ASP A 639 -28.58 -6.43 -0.84
N TYR A 640 -29.43 -7.45 -0.65
CA TYR A 640 -30.72 -7.36 0.07
C TYR A 640 -30.62 -7.09 1.58
N PRO A 641 -29.67 -7.66 2.34
CA PRO A 641 -29.64 -7.51 3.80
C PRO A 641 -29.48 -6.06 4.30
N ASP A 642 -28.89 -5.16 3.51
CA ASP A 642 -28.43 -3.84 3.99
C ASP A 642 -28.99 -2.64 3.19
N HIS A 643 -30.13 -2.78 2.48
CA HIS A 643 -30.72 -1.73 1.63
C HIS A 643 -29.79 -1.20 0.50
N TYR A 644 -28.74 -1.94 0.15
CA TYR A 644 -27.87 -1.64 -0.98
C TYR A 644 -28.59 -2.02 -2.27
N ARG A 645 -29.49 -1.16 -2.76
CA ARG A 645 -30.33 -1.39 -3.94
C ARG A 645 -30.69 -0.10 -4.66
N GLY A 646 -31.10 -0.21 -5.92
CA GLY A 646 -31.51 0.92 -6.74
C GLY A 646 -30.43 2.00 -6.84
N GLU A 647 -30.82 3.26 -6.64
CA GLU A 647 -29.91 4.42 -6.75
C GLU A 647 -28.67 4.31 -5.84
N TYR A 648 -28.80 3.69 -4.65
CA TYR A 648 -27.66 3.56 -3.73
C TYR A 648 -26.53 2.70 -4.33
N GLY A 649 -26.87 1.48 -4.77
CA GLY A 649 -25.88 0.56 -5.33
C GLY A 649 -25.28 1.08 -6.63
N VAL A 650 -26.09 1.76 -7.44
CA VAL A 650 -25.66 2.42 -8.67
C VAL A 650 -24.66 3.54 -8.38
N GLU A 651 -24.94 4.41 -7.40
CA GLU A 651 -24.05 5.53 -7.06
C GLU A 651 -22.75 5.09 -6.38
N ASP A 652 -22.78 4.08 -5.50
CA ASP A 652 -21.53 3.54 -4.91
C ASP A 652 -20.65 2.89 -5.98
N THR A 653 -21.25 2.12 -6.88
CA THR A 653 -20.54 1.49 -8.00
C THR A 653 -19.96 2.55 -8.94
N ARG A 654 -20.74 3.58 -9.29
CA ARG A 654 -20.28 4.72 -10.10
C ARG A 654 -19.10 5.43 -9.43
N GLN A 655 -19.15 5.63 -8.12
CA GLN A 655 -18.07 6.25 -7.37
C GLN A 655 -16.81 5.36 -7.38
N ALA A 656 -16.94 4.04 -7.18
CA ALA A 656 -15.82 3.10 -7.28
C ALA A 656 -15.18 3.08 -8.68
N LEU A 657 -15.98 3.16 -9.75
CA LEU A 657 -15.49 3.25 -11.13
C LEU A 657 -14.78 4.59 -11.40
N TYR A 658 -15.27 5.68 -10.81
CA TYR A 658 -14.62 6.99 -10.89
C TYR A 658 -13.27 6.99 -10.17
N GLU A 659 -13.19 6.39 -8.98
CA GLU A 659 -11.95 6.18 -8.23
C GLU A 659 -10.95 5.36 -9.08
N ALA A 660 -11.38 4.25 -9.65
CA ALA A 660 -10.55 3.42 -10.53
C ALA A 660 -9.96 4.22 -11.70
N ARG A 661 -10.78 5.09 -12.32
CA ARG A 661 -10.32 5.97 -13.39
C ARG A 661 -9.29 6.99 -12.91
N GLN A 662 -9.43 7.56 -11.71
CA GLN A 662 -8.43 8.45 -11.13
C GLN A 662 -7.10 7.73 -10.89
N ASP A 663 -7.14 6.44 -10.55
CA ASP A 663 -5.97 5.58 -10.39
C ASP A 663 -5.38 5.06 -11.73
N GLY A 664 -5.86 5.55 -12.87
CA GLY A 664 -5.38 5.16 -14.20
C GLY A 664 -5.89 3.79 -14.67
N VAL A 665 -6.91 3.23 -14.01
CA VAL A 665 -7.59 2.01 -14.43
C VAL A 665 -8.80 2.35 -15.28
N HIS A 666 -8.82 1.85 -16.50
CA HIS A 666 -9.97 1.96 -17.39
C HIS A 666 -10.96 0.84 -17.06
N ALA A 667 -12.20 1.18 -16.70
CA ALA A 667 -13.23 0.18 -16.45
C ALA A 667 -14.18 0.05 -17.64
N TYR A 668 -14.57 -1.18 -17.98
CA TYR A 668 -15.49 -1.49 -19.07
C TYR A 668 -16.48 -2.58 -18.64
N CYS A 669 -17.76 -2.40 -18.94
CA CYS A 669 -18.79 -3.38 -18.61
C CYS A 669 -19.24 -4.17 -19.85
N ILE A 670 -19.35 -5.47 -19.71
CA ILE A 670 -19.98 -6.35 -20.68
C ILE A 670 -21.14 -7.03 -19.97
N THR A 671 -22.35 -6.79 -20.48
CA THR A 671 -23.57 -7.32 -19.89
C THR A 671 -24.43 -8.05 -20.91
N ILE A 672 -25.27 -8.96 -20.42
CA ILE A 672 -26.30 -9.68 -21.17
C ILE A 672 -27.70 -9.10 -20.84
N ASP A 673 -27.80 -8.22 -19.83
CA ASP A 673 -29.06 -7.61 -19.38
C ASP A 673 -29.57 -6.55 -20.36
N GLU A 674 -30.69 -6.84 -21.05
CA GLU A 674 -31.36 -5.90 -21.94
C GLU A 674 -31.92 -4.66 -21.18
N GLU A 675 -32.24 -4.78 -19.89
CA GLU A 675 -32.63 -3.66 -19.03
C GLU A 675 -31.43 -2.78 -18.59
N GLY A 676 -30.21 -3.23 -18.88
CA GLY A 676 -28.95 -2.54 -18.60
C GLY A 676 -28.87 -1.10 -19.10
N GLN A 677 -29.64 -0.78 -20.16
CA GLN A 677 -29.59 0.52 -20.83
C GLN A 677 -30.00 1.70 -19.94
N ASP A 678 -30.80 1.47 -18.89
CA ASP A 678 -31.32 2.54 -18.05
C ASP A 678 -30.30 3.06 -17.02
N TYR A 679 -29.35 2.21 -16.58
CA TYR A 679 -28.44 2.53 -15.47
C TYR A 679 -26.95 2.43 -15.83
N LEU A 680 -26.56 1.59 -16.81
CA LEU A 680 -25.15 1.45 -17.24
C LEU A 680 -24.54 2.74 -17.80
N PRO A 681 -25.24 3.56 -18.61
CA PRO A 681 -24.70 4.84 -19.08
C PRO A 681 -24.36 5.79 -17.95
N HIS A 682 -25.10 5.73 -16.84
CA HIS A 682 -24.86 6.55 -15.65
C HIS A 682 -23.66 6.03 -14.83
N MET A 683 -23.48 4.70 -14.72
CA MET A 683 -22.36 4.10 -13.98
C MET A 683 -21.03 4.16 -14.74
N TYR A 684 -20.97 3.57 -15.93
CA TYR A 684 -19.73 3.40 -16.70
C TYR A 684 -19.49 4.55 -17.69
N GLY A 685 -20.54 5.29 -18.04
CA GLY A 685 -20.53 6.26 -19.15
C GLY A 685 -20.95 5.61 -20.47
N ALA A 686 -21.57 6.40 -21.35
CA ALA A 686 -22.18 5.93 -22.60
C ALA A 686 -21.23 5.19 -23.57
N ALA A 687 -19.91 5.28 -23.38
CA ALA A 687 -18.90 4.73 -24.28
C ALA A 687 -18.15 3.49 -23.72
N ASN A 688 -18.45 3.08 -22.49
CA ASN A 688 -17.69 2.09 -21.71
C ASN A 688 -18.51 0.86 -21.30
N TYR A 689 -19.57 0.54 -22.05
CA TYR A 689 -20.30 -0.71 -21.88
C TYR A 689 -20.69 -1.34 -23.24
N ALA A 690 -20.91 -2.65 -23.25
CA ALA A 690 -21.42 -3.40 -24.38
C ALA A 690 -22.53 -4.36 -23.93
N LEU A 691 -23.66 -4.32 -24.63
CA LEU A 691 -24.75 -5.29 -24.50
C LEU A 691 -24.51 -6.46 -25.46
N ILE A 692 -24.63 -7.68 -24.97
CA ILE A 692 -24.38 -8.91 -25.71
C ILE A 692 -25.59 -9.83 -25.57
N SER A 693 -26.21 -10.18 -26.69
CA SER A 693 -27.33 -11.13 -26.74
C SER A 693 -26.89 -12.58 -27.03
N ASP A 694 -25.63 -12.81 -27.39
CA ASP A 694 -25.07 -14.12 -27.73
C ASP A 694 -23.57 -14.21 -27.41
N VAL A 695 -23.13 -15.34 -26.83
CA VAL A 695 -21.71 -15.65 -26.53
C VAL A 695 -20.84 -15.53 -27.77
N GLU A 696 -21.36 -15.80 -28.96
CA GLU A 696 -20.59 -15.66 -30.21
C GLU A 696 -20.14 -14.22 -30.50
N ALA A 697 -20.84 -13.22 -29.97
CA ALA A 697 -20.51 -11.80 -30.17
C ALA A 697 -19.43 -11.29 -29.20
N LEU A 698 -19.26 -11.94 -28.05
CA LEU A 698 -18.36 -11.50 -26.98
C LEU A 698 -16.90 -11.36 -27.44
N PRO A 699 -16.29 -12.33 -28.12
CA PRO A 699 -14.89 -12.20 -28.47
C PRO A 699 -14.62 -11.09 -29.50
N ARG A 700 -15.58 -10.83 -30.40
CA ARG A 700 -15.51 -9.68 -31.33
C ARG A 700 -15.57 -8.37 -30.58
N LYS A 701 -16.46 -8.24 -29.58
CA LYS A 701 -16.58 -7.05 -28.75
C LYS A 701 -15.32 -6.78 -27.94
N VAL A 702 -14.74 -7.82 -27.34
CA VAL A 702 -13.44 -7.68 -26.66
C VAL A 702 -12.37 -7.22 -27.64
N SER A 703 -12.30 -7.78 -28.84
CA SER A 703 -11.37 -7.30 -29.87
C SER A 703 -11.56 -5.81 -30.20
N GLU A 704 -12.82 -5.33 -30.32
CA GLU A 704 -13.13 -3.90 -30.53
C GLU A 704 -12.69 -3.01 -29.35
N ILE A 705 -12.91 -3.47 -28.12
CA ILE A 705 -12.52 -2.77 -26.88
C ILE A 705 -10.99 -2.58 -26.87
N TYR A 706 -10.25 -3.65 -27.14
CA TYR A 706 -8.79 -3.59 -27.22
C TYR A 706 -8.33 -2.60 -28.28
N LYS A 707 -8.90 -2.62 -29.50
CA LYS A 707 -8.56 -1.64 -30.55
C LYS A 707 -8.76 -0.20 -30.08
N LYS A 708 -9.88 0.09 -29.44
CA LYS A 708 -10.23 1.44 -28.99
C LYS A 708 -9.29 1.98 -27.90
N LEU A 709 -8.67 1.09 -27.12
CA LEU A 709 -7.79 1.44 -26.00
C LEU A 709 -6.31 1.45 -26.38
N THR A 710 -5.92 0.79 -27.49
CA THR A 710 -4.55 0.77 -28.01
C THR A 710 -4.32 1.67 -29.22
N SER A 711 -5.38 2.21 -29.83
CA SER A 711 -5.30 3.25 -30.88
C SER A 711 -5.24 4.63 -30.25
#